data_AF-A0A661E0X2-F1
#
_entry.id   AF-A0A661E0X2-F1
#
_cell.length_a   1.000
_cell.length_b   1.000
_cell.length_c   1.000
_cell.angle_alpha   90.00
_cell.angle_beta   90.00
_cell.angle_gamma   90.00
#
_symmetry.space_group_name_H-M   'P 1'
#
loop_
_entity.id
_entity.type
_entity.pdbx_description
1 polymer ?
#
loop_
_entity_poly.entity_id
_entity_poly.type
_entity_poly.pdbx_seq_one_letter_code
_entity_poly.pdbx_strand_id
1 'polypeptide(L)'
;MAITIDPMTHVVSVPRADLNLIQATPEVRELDLNWFRLQLKALEDNEIYNMCMLRTHDHNTEVELSGLVYARIVEMLDPYTVEFEDGQYTINCTSANHNLGDVKVANQVSLIINNAAGLISNAQIEYASFNGGVTIDQNNTSGRAVAGSIFPTGTPAQPSSNWTDALFIADFRGFTTFYINSDADLDGSFNLTDYSLIGESPAKTLITISGLATTDGVEIKNATVTGILDGQNFLSDCTVLDLEYVNGRLFNCGLIGDIELSGGADGILNDCYTVDQDDPPVINLGGSGQSLVMPNYSGLATLNNLSDGTQEVGVGLDAGAIVLSNTITAGTIIISGIGTCIDQSGGTATVDTSALISNDSIASAVWNKDLSTYIIENSASTALRGASYQLGLVLFDSVNGVSGTGWPVGTTFKPSSVLADALLIMFYGKVKDLVLQSDVTVTAAHDISGIVVRTIGLMGTDVVLESGSDADGTTFRNVNLSGEMTIGDEALVYDSSIGNLDNFRGVMNNVSFAQGSEISLDQWATIIMGTAGGDPTNEVEFSIGDASLNISQWTGNLKLKDKTGSDRTVVNCNSGNIIIDSTCVAGKIQLLGVGYLEADNSGAGCDVDTEGFITQDFIADHVWDEELADHAIAGSYGSELATKADLAAQVSTDQSSADSGVAIDGTVITGTYASMASRDGTYWQIQEDAVDGIVADMVFYLPSADHRPGVVSVFGRYTGNPTATHHIDLWAWNYETSTWELLFEEFLPGGNTSDGTHQHEYYERHIDRTNSNQVRIRLRHHTTTYNASHNMYIDLMEVTSVKVVTADAVADAVWADDVALRMLGLMQENHHMDQTVYQTYNEIKQMTSARIRLYSDAVSVGTDSNVIATYLVTSTWTDDEMDDIKIVKQ
;
A
#
# COMPACT_ATOMS: atom_id res chain seq x y z
N MET A 1 -16.26 -98.29 68.46
CA MET A 1 -17.45 -98.09 69.30
C MET A 1 -18.49 -97.48 68.40
N ALA A 2 -19.76 -97.90 68.50
CA ALA A 2 -20.84 -97.30 67.71
C ALA A 2 -21.28 -95.96 68.34
N ILE A 3 -21.92 -95.08 67.57
CA ILE A 3 -22.58 -93.87 68.07
C ILE A 3 -23.50 -94.21 69.26
N THR A 4 -23.43 -93.41 70.31
CA THR A 4 -24.26 -93.58 71.52
C THR A 4 -24.90 -92.28 71.95
N ILE A 5 -26.00 -92.38 72.70
CA ILE A 5 -26.67 -91.24 73.32
C ILE A 5 -26.72 -91.46 74.83
N ASP A 6 -26.31 -90.47 75.60
CA ASP A 6 -26.56 -90.43 77.04
C ASP A 6 -27.88 -89.67 77.31
N PRO A 7 -28.96 -90.37 77.71
CA PRO A 7 -30.27 -89.75 77.92
C PRO A 7 -30.34 -88.83 79.13
N MET A 8 -29.38 -88.89 80.06
CA MET A 8 -29.36 -88.03 81.25
C MET A 8 -28.68 -86.70 80.97
N THR A 9 -27.64 -86.71 80.14
CA THR A 9 -26.85 -85.51 79.79
C THR A 9 -27.22 -84.94 78.42
N HIS A 10 -28.00 -85.66 77.62
CA HIS A 10 -28.38 -85.33 76.24
C HIS A 10 -27.18 -85.20 75.29
N VAL A 11 -26.08 -85.91 75.58
CA VAL A 11 -24.88 -85.91 74.74
C VAL A 11 -24.92 -87.08 73.78
N VAL A 12 -24.77 -86.79 72.49
CA VAL A 12 -24.59 -87.76 71.40
C VAL A 12 -23.10 -87.91 71.14
N SER A 13 -22.52 -89.04 71.51
CA SER A 13 -21.10 -89.31 71.30
C SER A 13 -20.87 -89.98 69.94
N VAL A 14 -20.00 -89.39 69.12
CA VAL A 14 -19.63 -89.88 67.79
C VAL A 14 -18.17 -90.35 67.81
N PRO A 15 -17.92 -91.68 67.82
CA PRO A 15 -16.59 -92.24 67.80
C PRO A 15 -15.85 -91.95 66.49
N ARG A 16 -14.54 -91.76 66.56
CA ARG A 16 -13.69 -91.47 65.38
C ARG A 16 -13.70 -92.62 64.37
N ALA A 17 -13.92 -93.84 64.85
CA ALA A 17 -14.02 -95.05 64.02
C ALA A 17 -15.28 -95.10 63.15
N ASP A 18 -16.33 -94.36 63.52
CA ASP A 18 -17.61 -94.32 62.79
C ASP A 18 -17.62 -93.25 61.69
N LEU A 19 -16.50 -92.54 61.51
CA LEU A 19 -16.29 -91.53 60.49
C LEU A 19 -15.39 -92.07 59.38
N ASN A 20 -15.78 -91.87 58.12
CA ASN A 20 -15.03 -92.33 56.96
C ASN A 20 -13.77 -91.48 56.76
N LEU A 21 -12.59 -92.10 56.67
CA LEU A 21 -11.34 -91.36 56.42
C LEU A 21 -11.23 -90.95 54.95
N ILE A 22 -11.18 -89.64 54.68
CA ILE A 22 -11.04 -89.08 53.32
C ILE A 22 -9.58 -88.71 53.03
N GLN A 23 -8.88 -88.16 54.01
CA GLN A 23 -7.49 -87.75 53.87
C GLN A 23 -6.73 -88.03 55.16
N ALA A 24 -5.52 -88.59 55.07
CA ALA A 24 -4.73 -88.96 56.25
C ALA A 24 -3.88 -87.81 56.82
N THR A 25 -3.43 -86.85 56.00
CA THR A 25 -2.57 -85.73 56.45
C THR A 25 -2.86 -84.43 55.66
N PRO A 26 -3.31 -83.34 56.31
CA PRO A 26 -3.96 -83.34 57.62
C PRO A 26 -5.16 -84.30 57.63
N GLU A 27 -5.50 -84.87 58.78
CA GLU A 27 -6.58 -85.86 58.85
C GLU A 27 -7.95 -85.22 58.63
N VAL A 28 -8.62 -85.61 57.54
CA VAL A 28 -10.00 -85.24 57.22
C VAL A 28 -10.83 -86.49 57.14
N ARG A 29 -11.92 -86.51 57.90
CA ARG A 29 -12.92 -87.57 57.88
C ARG A 29 -14.25 -87.03 57.38
N GLU A 30 -15.17 -87.91 57.02
CA GLU A 30 -16.50 -87.55 56.53
C GLU A 30 -17.57 -88.16 57.41
N LEU A 31 -18.61 -87.35 57.67
CA LEU A 31 -19.86 -87.76 58.30
C LEU A 31 -20.99 -87.55 57.30
N ASP A 32 -21.54 -88.64 56.77
CA ASP A 32 -22.80 -88.59 56.01
C ASP A 32 -23.95 -88.37 57.01
N LEU A 33 -24.60 -87.21 56.91
CA LEU A 33 -25.64 -86.80 57.83
C LEU A 33 -26.94 -87.60 57.66
N ASN A 34 -27.19 -88.15 56.47
CA ASN A 34 -28.32 -89.04 56.25
C ASN A 34 -28.09 -90.40 56.94
N TRP A 35 -26.85 -90.89 56.95
CA TRP A 35 -26.49 -92.07 57.74
C TRP A 35 -26.56 -91.76 59.24
N PHE A 36 -25.98 -90.64 59.67
CA PHE A 36 -25.96 -90.20 61.07
C PHE A 36 -27.36 -90.12 61.68
N ARG A 37 -28.29 -89.42 61.01
CA ARG A 37 -29.68 -89.27 61.49
C ARG A 37 -30.44 -90.61 61.55
N LEU A 38 -30.13 -91.56 60.66
CA LEU A 38 -30.67 -92.91 60.74
C LEU A 38 -30.12 -93.69 61.95
N GLN A 39 -28.84 -93.50 62.31
CA GLN A 39 -28.29 -94.09 63.53
C GLN A 39 -28.96 -93.53 64.79
N LEU A 40 -29.19 -92.22 64.85
CA LEU A 40 -29.92 -91.61 65.98
C LEU A 40 -31.36 -92.13 66.06
N LYS A 41 -32.05 -92.22 64.92
CA LYS A 41 -33.41 -92.80 64.87
C LYS A 41 -33.45 -94.24 65.40
N ALA A 42 -32.43 -95.05 65.05
CA ALA A 42 -32.32 -96.42 65.55
C ALA A 42 -32.05 -96.48 67.07
N LEU A 43 -31.35 -95.50 67.64
CA LEU A 43 -31.10 -95.39 69.08
C LEU A 43 -32.36 -94.91 69.85
N GLU A 44 -33.15 -94.01 69.25
CA GLU A 44 -34.44 -93.58 69.80
C GLU A 44 -35.41 -94.76 69.98
N ASP A 45 -35.40 -95.71 69.03
CA ASP A 45 -36.30 -96.88 69.07
C ASP A 45 -35.77 -98.03 69.97
N ASN A 46 -34.61 -97.87 70.61
CA ASN A 46 -33.96 -98.95 71.39
C ASN A 46 -34.38 -98.94 72.87
N GLU A 47 -35.06 -100.00 73.30
CA GLU A 47 -35.56 -100.19 74.68
C GLU A 47 -34.45 -100.19 75.76
N ILE A 48 -33.19 -100.46 75.41
CA ILE A 48 -32.06 -100.49 76.35
C ILE A 48 -31.70 -99.10 76.90
N TYR A 49 -31.95 -98.03 76.14
CA TYR A 49 -31.56 -96.67 76.53
C TYR A 49 -32.64 -95.92 77.33
N ASN A 50 -33.88 -96.45 77.40
CA ASN A 50 -35.02 -95.91 78.16
C ASN A 50 -35.10 -94.37 78.19
N MET A 51 -34.94 -93.74 77.01
CA MET A 51 -34.79 -92.30 76.87
C MET A 51 -36.12 -91.59 77.16
N CYS A 52 -36.11 -90.53 77.98
CA CYS A 52 -37.31 -89.76 78.29
C CYS A 52 -37.69 -88.74 77.19
N MET A 53 -36.77 -88.41 76.28
CA MET A 53 -37.00 -87.50 75.14
C MET A 53 -36.61 -88.17 73.82
N LEU A 54 -37.50 -88.97 73.24
CA LEU A 54 -37.21 -89.81 72.07
C LEU A 54 -36.96 -89.07 70.75
N ARG A 55 -36.95 -87.74 70.70
CA ARG A 55 -36.76 -86.98 69.44
C ARG A 55 -35.49 -86.15 69.52
N THR A 56 -34.44 -86.63 68.88
CA THR A 56 -33.09 -86.04 68.89
C THR A 56 -32.90 -85.01 67.77
N HIS A 57 -33.59 -85.19 66.65
CA HIS A 57 -33.43 -84.35 65.46
C HIS A 57 -34.73 -84.20 64.66
N ASP A 58 -34.80 -83.14 63.87
CA ASP A 58 -35.78 -82.91 62.81
C ASP A 58 -35.16 -83.16 61.44
N HIS A 59 -35.95 -83.73 60.52
CA HIS A 59 -35.51 -84.03 59.17
C HIS A 59 -36.56 -83.63 58.13
N ASN A 60 -36.18 -82.75 57.20
CA ASN A 60 -36.92 -82.45 55.99
C ASN A 60 -36.21 -83.11 54.81
N THR A 61 -36.94 -83.93 54.04
CA THR A 61 -36.38 -84.63 52.87
C THR A 61 -36.18 -83.69 51.67
N GLU A 62 -35.53 -84.17 50.60
CA GLU A 62 -35.35 -83.40 49.37
C GLU A 62 -36.69 -83.11 48.69
N VAL A 63 -36.87 -81.90 48.16
CA VAL A 63 -38.11 -81.46 47.50
C VAL A 63 -37.80 -80.89 46.13
N GLU A 64 -38.48 -81.37 45.09
CA GLU A 64 -38.44 -80.80 43.74
C GLU A 64 -39.50 -79.69 43.59
N LEU A 65 -39.07 -78.47 43.28
CA LEU A 65 -39.94 -77.33 43.04
C LEU A 65 -39.54 -76.63 41.73
N SER A 66 -40.45 -76.57 40.75
CA SER A 66 -40.21 -75.97 39.43
C SER A 66 -38.92 -76.45 38.74
N GLY A 67 -38.62 -77.76 38.81
CA GLY A 67 -37.45 -78.37 38.17
C GLY A 67 -36.14 -78.21 38.95
N LEU A 68 -36.18 -77.66 40.17
CA LEU A 68 -35.04 -77.53 41.08
C LEU A 68 -35.24 -78.45 42.30
N VAL A 69 -34.25 -79.30 42.61
CA VAL A 69 -34.28 -80.20 43.79
C VAL A 69 -33.56 -79.53 44.96
N TYR A 70 -34.30 -79.18 46.01
CA TYR A 70 -33.77 -78.62 47.25
C TYR A 70 -33.22 -79.73 48.15
N ALA A 71 -32.00 -79.52 48.67
CA ALA A 71 -31.31 -80.48 49.55
C ALA A 71 -32.03 -80.68 50.90
N ARG A 72 -31.92 -81.90 51.46
CA ARG A 72 -32.51 -82.25 52.77
C ARG A 72 -31.90 -81.45 53.92
N ILE A 73 -32.65 -81.29 55.01
CA ILE A 73 -32.25 -80.59 56.24
C ILE A 73 -32.30 -81.57 57.41
N VAL A 74 -31.27 -81.59 58.26
CA VAL A 74 -31.16 -82.35 59.52
C VAL A 74 -30.80 -81.40 60.66
N GLU A 75 -31.75 -81.12 61.55
CA GLU A 75 -31.58 -80.19 62.68
C GLU A 75 -31.58 -80.94 64.00
N MET A 76 -30.51 -80.85 64.78
CA MET A 76 -30.47 -81.36 66.16
C MET A 76 -31.30 -80.45 67.07
N LEU A 77 -32.15 -81.05 67.89
CA LEU A 77 -33.08 -80.34 68.77
C LEU A 77 -32.47 -80.10 70.17
N ASP A 78 -32.78 -78.96 70.78
CA ASP A 78 -32.51 -78.71 72.21
C ASP A 78 -33.27 -79.75 73.07
N PRO A 79 -32.64 -80.39 74.09
CA PRO A 79 -31.33 -80.11 74.68
C PRO A 79 -30.15 -80.96 74.17
N TYR A 80 -30.26 -81.63 73.01
CA TYR A 80 -29.22 -82.52 72.52
C TYR A 80 -27.97 -81.78 72.01
N THR A 81 -26.80 -82.26 72.44
CA THR A 81 -25.49 -81.80 71.97
C THR A 81 -24.70 -82.95 71.37
N VAL A 82 -23.77 -82.65 70.47
CA VAL A 82 -22.96 -83.68 69.77
C VAL A 82 -21.50 -83.57 70.17
N GLU A 83 -20.95 -84.65 70.72
CA GLU A 83 -19.56 -84.77 71.14
C GLU A 83 -18.82 -85.74 70.23
N PHE A 84 -17.77 -85.25 69.56
CA PHE A 84 -16.89 -86.11 68.77
C PHE A 84 -15.76 -86.64 69.66
N GLU A 85 -15.28 -87.86 69.41
CA GLU A 85 -14.11 -88.41 70.10
C GLU A 85 -12.91 -87.46 69.94
N ASP A 86 -12.35 -86.98 71.07
CA ASP A 86 -11.35 -85.91 71.09
C ASP A 86 -10.07 -86.28 70.33
N GLY A 87 -9.52 -85.30 69.61
CA GLY A 87 -8.35 -85.46 68.77
C GLY A 87 -8.23 -84.36 67.72
N GLN A 88 -7.03 -84.24 67.14
CA GLN A 88 -6.74 -83.22 66.13
C GLN A 88 -7.05 -83.74 64.72
N TYR A 89 -8.29 -83.56 64.26
CA TYR A 89 -8.73 -83.88 62.90
C TYR A 89 -9.93 -83.02 62.51
N THR A 90 -10.24 -83.00 61.21
CA THR A 90 -11.38 -82.26 60.66
C THR A 90 -12.44 -83.25 60.17
N ILE A 91 -13.71 -82.92 60.36
CA ILE A 91 -14.85 -83.69 59.86
C ILE A 91 -15.57 -82.86 58.79
N ASN A 92 -15.73 -83.45 57.61
CA ASN A 92 -16.53 -82.96 56.52
C ASN A 92 -17.96 -83.51 56.64
N CYS A 93 -18.91 -82.63 56.94
CA CYS A 93 -20.32 -83.04 57.00
C CYS A 93 -20.94 -82.96 55.60
N THR A 94 -21.58 -84.05 55.15
CA THR A 94 -22.15 -84.16 53.78
C THR A 94 -23.61 -84.65 53.81
N SER A 95 -24.28 -84.56 52.65
CA SER A 95 -25.62 -85.10 52.39
C SER A 95 -26.82 -84.41 53.06
N ALA A 96 -26.64 -83.35 53.87
CA ALA A 96 -27.74 -82.53 54.39
C ALA A 96 -27.27 -81.14 54.84
N ASN A 97 -28.19 -80.17 54.87
CA ASN A 97 -28.02 -78.93 55.63
C ASN A 97 -28.28 -79.20 57.12
N HIS A 98 -27.45 -78.70 58.03
CA HIS A 98 -27.51 -79.06 59.45
C HIS A 98 -27.04 -77.97 60.43
N ASN A 99 -27.36 -78.11 61.71
CA ASN A 99 -26.93 -77.21 62.80
C ASN A 99 -25.84 -77.81 63.72
N LEU A 100 -25.21 -78.94 63.35
CA LEU A 100 -24.19 -79.59 64.20
C LEU A 100 -23.04 -78.68 64.67
N GLY A 101 -22.73 -77.61 63.93
CA GLY A 101 -21.73 -76.63 64.37
C GLY A 101 -22.12 -75.91 65.66
N ASP A 102 -23.41 -75.65 65.85
CA ASP A 102 -23.95 -74.88 66.98
C ASP A 102 -24.15 -75.74 68.23
N VAL A 103 -24.51 -77.01 68.04
CA VAL A 103 -24.77 -77.97 69.13
C VAL A 103 -23.55 -78.84 69.45
N LYS A 104 -22.39 -78.58 68.83
CA LYS A 104 -21.17 -79.33 69.08
C LYS A 104 -20.59 -79.00 70.46
N VAL A 105 -20.24 -80.04 71.22
CA VAL A 105 -19.42 -79.92 72.43
C VAL A 105 -17.99 -79.52 72.04
N ALA A 106 -17.46 -78.47 72.67
CA ALA A 106 -16.14 -77.93 72.34
C ALA A 106 -15.01 -78.93 72.67
N ASN A 107 -14.24 -79.30 71.65
CA ASN A 107 -13.10 -80.23 71.70
C ASN A 107 -12.09 -79.87 70.58
N GLN A 108 -11.03 -80.67 70.36
CA GLN A 108 -9.99 -80.39 69.36
C GLN A 108 -10.38 -80.73 67.90
N VAL A 109 -11.59 -81.23 67.66
CA VAL A 109 -12.09 -81.63 66.33
C VAL A 109 -12.64 -80.41 65.58
N SER A 110 -12.26 -80.20 64.33
CA SER A 110 -12.86 -79.14 63.50
C SER A 110 -14.02 -79.68 62.66
N LEU A 111 -15.05 -78.88 62.43
CA LEU A 111 -16.16 -79.21 61.51
C LEU A 111 -16.08 -78.33 60.26
N ILE A 112 -16.13 -78.95 59.08
CA ILE A 112 -16.44 -78.28 57.82
C ILE A 112 -17.95 -78.42 57.60
N ILE A 113 -18.65 -77.30 57.72
CA ILE A 113 -20.11 -77.21 57.59
C ILE A 113 -20.43 -76.88 56.13
N ASN A 114 -20.85 -77.87 55.35
CA ASN A 114 -21.25 -77.68 53.95
C ASN A 114 -22.75 -77.45 53.83
N ASN A 115 -23.28 -76.45 54.55
CA ASN A 115 -24.67 -76.05 54.37
C ASN A 115 -24.80 -75.27 53.05
N ALA A 116 -25.33 -75.92 52.01
CA ALA A 116 -25.55 -75.30 50.71
C ALA A 116 -26.95 -74.69 50.65
N ALA A 117 -27.02 -73.38 50.47
CA ALA A 117 -28.26 -72.70 50.05
C ALA A 117 -28.54 -73.05 48.58
N GLY A 118 -29.33 -74.11 48.33
CA GLY A 118 -29.87 -74.46 47.01
C GLY A 118 -28.88 -75.13 46.05
N LEU A 119 -28.81 -76.46 46.07
CA LEU A 119 -28.08 -77.25 45.08
C LEU A 119 -28.80 -77.14 43.71
N ILE A 120 -28.26 -76.38 42.75
CA ILE A 120 -28.77 -76.24 41.37
C ILE A 120 -28.13 -77.35 40.48
N SER A 121 -28.90 -77.93 39.54
CA SER A 121 -28.46 -79.09 38.73
C SER A 121 -27.28 -78.80 37.79
N ASN A 122 -26.29 -79.69 37.77
CA ASN A 122 -25.08 -79.57 36.93
C ASN A 122 -25.39 -79.44 35.43
N ALA A 123 -26.39 -80.12 34.87
CA ALA A 123 -26.60 -80.16 33.42
C ALA A 123 -26.97 -78.78 32.80
N GLN A 124 -27.74 -77.95 33.51
CA GLN A 124 -28.08 -76.60 33.04
C GLN A 124 -26.91 -75.63 33.19
N ILE A 125 -26.11 -75.78 34.25
CA ILE A 125 -24.86 -75.02 34.44
C ILE A 125 -23.84 -75.43 33.37
N GLU A 126 -23.73 -76.72 33.07
CA GLU A 126 -22.88 -77.25 32.01
C GLU A 126 -23.29 -76.69 30.65
N TYR A 127 -24.59 -76.70 30.31
CA TYR A 127 -25.09 -76.11 29.06
C TYR A 127 -24.81 -74.60 28.99
N ALA A 128 -25.05 -73.86 30.07
CA ALA A 128 -24.76 -72.43 30.14
C ALA A 128 -23.26 -72.11 30.00
N SER A 129 -22.38 -73.02 30.42
CA SER A 129 -20.91 -72.85 30.36
C SER A 129 -20.37 -72.85 28.92
N PHE A 130 -21.12 -73.35 27.94
CA PHE A 130 -20.77 -73.24 26.52
C PHE A 130 -21.05 -71.85 25.94
N ASN A 131 -21.76 -70.98 26.67
CA ASN A 131 -22.07 -69.62 26.22
C ASN A 131 -22.81 -69.59 24.84
N GLY A 132 -23.59 -70.62 24.54
CA GLY A 132 -24.37 -70.71 23.28
C GLY A 132 -23.62 -71.26 22.06
N GLY A 133 -22.37 -71.73 22.20
CA GLY A 133 -21.60 -72.31 21.10
C GLY A 133 -20.45 -73.20 21.58
N VAL A 134 -19.76 -73.86 20.66
CA VAL A 134 -18.60 -74.70 20.99
C VAL A 134 -17.31 -73.91 20.76
N THR A 135 -16.46 -73.82 21.77
CA THR A 135 -15.15 -73.20 21.65
C THR A 135 -14.11 -74.22 21.18
N ILE A 136 -13.40 -73.89 20.11
CA ILE A 136 -12.31 -74.68 19.54
C ILE A 136 -10.99 -73.90 19.56
N ASP A 137 -9.92 -74.61 19.85
CA ASP A 137 -8.54 -74.13 19.86
C ASP A 137 -7.64 -75.25 19.31
N GLN A 138 -7.68 -75.43 17.98
CA GLN A 138 -7.03 -76.53 17.28
C GLN A 138 -5.51 -76.54 17.49
N ASN A 139 -4.89 -75.36 17.53
CA ASN A 139 -3.46 -75.21 17.73
C ASN A 139 -3.06 -75.14 19.22
N ASN A 140 -4.03 -75.23 20.12
CA ASN A 140 -3.86 -75.13 21.56
C ASN A 140 -3.11 -73.85 21.99
N THR A 141 -3.39 -72.72 21.33
CA THR A 141 -2.78 -71.42 21.61
C THR A 141 -3.11 -70.95 23.02
N SER A 142 -4.27 -71.32 23.56
CA SER A 142 -4.65 -71.01 24.95
C SER A 142 -3.95 -71.89 25.99
N GLY A 143 -3.29 -72.98 25.58
CA GLY A 143 -2.67 -73.98 26.46
C GLY A 143 -3.67 -74.83 27.26
N ARG A 144 -4.97 -74.73 26.96
CA ARG A 144 -6.08 -75.37 27.68
C ARG A 144 -6.91 -76.33 26.83
N ALA A 145 -6.59 -76.48 25.54
CA ALA A 145 -7.35 -77.30 24.62
C ALA A 145 -7.13 -78.79 24.89
N VAL A 146 -8.20 -79.58 24.89
CA VAL A 146 -8.17 -81.02 25.14
C VAL A 146 -9.08 -81.75 24.14
N ALA A 147 -8.72 -82.97 23.75
CA ALA A 147 -9.58 -83.84 22.94
C ALA A 147 -10.66 -84.54 23.79
N GLY A 148 -11.76 -84.92 23.16
CA GLY A 148 -12.90 -85.64 23.74
C GLY A 148 -14.20 -84.83 23.73
N SER A 149 -15.33 -85.52 23.91
CA SER A 149 -16.69 -84.96 23.78
C SER A 149 -17.43 -84.76 25.10
N ILE A 150 -16.77 -85.01 26.25
CA ILE A 150 -17.38 -84.92 27.59
C ILE A 150 -17.10 -83.53 28.19
N PHE A 151 -18.08 -82.97 28.92
CA PHE A 151 -17.92 -81.72 29.66
C PHE A 151 -16.71 -81.79 30.62
N PRO A 152 -15.85 -80.75 30.72
CA PRO A 152 -16.03 -79.39 30.18
C PRO A 152 -15.42 -79.12 28.80
N THR A 153 -15.01 -80.14 28.04
CA THR A 153 -14.42 -79.93 26.71
C THR A 153 -15.41 -79.25 25.75
N GLY A 154 -14.93 -78.26 25.00
CA GLY A 154 -15.72 -77.43 24.10
C GLY A 154 -16.29 -76.16 24.74
N THR A 155 -16.01 -75.89 26.02
CA THR A 155 -16.35 -74.63 26.69
C THR A 155 -15.22 -73.59 26.57
N PRO A 156 -15.46 -72.29 26.81
CA PRO A 156 -14.38 -71.28 26.82
C PRO A 156 -13.29 -71.53 27.87
N ALA A 157 -13.60 -72.28 28.94
CA ALA A 157 -12.64 -72.64 29.98
C ALA A 157 -11.72 -73.81 29.57
N GLN A 158 -12.23 -74.74 28.77
CA GLN A 158 -11.50 -75.89 28.22
C GLN A 158 -11.96 -76.13 26.77
N PRO A 159 -11.37 -75.43 25.78
CA PRO A 159 -11.72 -75.57 24.37
C PRO A 159 -11.47 -76.99 23.84
N SER A 160 -12.19 -77.35 22.77
CA SER A 160 -11.88 -78.57 22.02
C SER A 160 -10.57 -78.40 21.25
N SER A 161 -9.70 -79.41 21.23
CA SER A 161 -8.45 -79.39 20.47
C SER A 161 -8.58 -79.93 19.04
N ASN A 162 -9.77 -80.34 18.60
CA ASN A 162 -10.02 -80.80 17.23
C ASN A 162 -11.47 -80.59 16.79
N TRP A 163 -11.67 -80.49 15.48
CA TRP A 163 -12.97 -80.23 14.84
C TRP A 163 -13.95 -81.40 14.95
N THR A 164 -13.47 -82.65 14.93
CA THR A 164 -14.33 -83.83 15.06
C THR A 164 -15.11 -83.84 16.39
N ASP A 165 -14.40 -83.60 17.50
CA ASP A 165 -15.02 -83.51 18.82
C ASP A 165 -15.90 -82.26 18.94
N ALA A 166 -15.46 -81.13 18.38
CA ALA A 166 -16.22 -79.88 18.42
C ALA A 166 -17.57 -80.00 17.69
N LEU A 167 -17.58 -80.58 16.49
CA LEU A 167 -18.79 -80.87 15.72
C LEU A 167 -19.71 -81.84 16.45
N PHE A 168 -19.16 -82.92 17.00
CA PHE A 168 -19.96 -83.87 17.79
C PHE A 168 -20.63 -83.19 19.00
N ILE A 169 -19.92 -82.32 19.72
CA ILE A 169 -20.47 -81.57 20.86
C ILE A 169 -21.57 -80.60 20.38
N ALA A 170 -21.34 -79.90 19.27
CA ALA A 170 -22.29 -78.96 18.69
C ALA A 170 -23.59 -79.68 18.30
N ASP A 171 -23.49 -80.80 17.58
CA ASP A 171 -24.64 -81.61 17.16
C ASP A 171 -25.39 -82.19 18.35
N PHE A 172 -24.67 -82.75 19.31
CA PHE A 172 -25.27 -83.37 20.49
C PHE A 172 -26.02 -82.34 21.37
N ARG A 173 -25.53 -81.09 21.42
CA ARG A 173 -26.10 -80.01 22.24
C ARG A 173 -27.00 -79.04 21.45
N GLY A 174 -27.09 -79.20 20.13
CA GLY A 174 -27.88 -78.34 19.25
C GLY A 174 -27.33 -76.93 19.06
N PHE A 175 -26.01 -76.76 19.09
CA PHE A 175 -25.35 -75.48 18.78
C PHE A 175 -25.01 -75.39 17.30
N THR A 176 -25.18 -74.21 16.73
CA THR A 176 -24.77 -73.88 15.35
C THR A 176 -23.61 -72.90 15.30
N THR A 177 -23.04 -72.53 16.45
CA THR A 177 -21.99 -71.52 16.56
C THR A 177 -20.69 -72.14 17.09
N PHE A 178 -19.58 -71.84 16.41
CA PHE A 178 -18.23 -72.13 16.86
C PHE A 178 -17.47 -70.85 17.19
N TYR A 179 -16.83 -70.84 18.37
CA TYR A 179 -15.89 -69.80 18.77
C TYR A 179 -14.46 -70.31 18.56
N ILE A 180 -13.68 -69.64 17.72
CA ILE A 180 -12.37 -70.11 17.28
C ILE A 180 -11.27 -69.25 17.94
N ASN A 181 -10.53 -69.84 18.89
CA ASN A 181 -9.51 -69.13 19.68
C ASN A 181 -8.09 -69.19 19.06
N SER A 182 -7.90 -70.00 18.01
CA SER A 182 -6.65 -70.14 17.28
C SER A 182 -6.90 -70.18 15.77
N ASP A 183 -5.89 -70.46 14.97
CA ASP A 183 -6.13 -70.80 13.57
C ASP A 183 -6.94 -72.11 13.46
N ALA A 184 -7.69 -72.23 12.38
CA ALA A 184 -8.56 -73.33 12.06
C ALA A 184 -8.31 -73.83 10.63
N ASP A 185 -8.04 -75.13 10.51
CA ASP A 185 -7.91 -75.80 9.22
C ASP A 185 -9.12 -76.71 8.99
N LEU A 186 -10.00 -76.29 8.07
CA LEU A 186 -11.24 -76.97 7.74
C LEU A 186 -11.01 -77.89 6.54
N ASP A 187 -10.92 -79.20 6.79
CA ASP A 187 -10.73 -80.21 5.76
C ASP A 187 -12.04 -80.80 5.23
N GLY A 188 -11.93 -81.63 4.19
CA GLY A 188 -13.08 -82.24 3.52
C GLY A 188 -13.84 -83.32 4.28
N SER A 189 -13.49 -83.59 5.54
CA SER A 189 -14.24 -84.50 6.39
C SER A 189 -15.33 -83.80 7.21
N PHE A 190 -15.40 -82.46 7.15
CA PHE A 190 -16.34 -81.65 7.91
C PHE A 190 -17.48 -81.10 7.04
N ASN A 191 -18.71 -81.25 7.54
CA ASN A 191 -19.89 -80.58 7.01
C ASN A 191 -20.24 -79.42 7.93
N LEU A 192 -20.08 -78.20 7.42
CA LEU A 192 -20.31 -76.95 8.13
C LEU A 192 -21.56 -76.21 7.61
N THR A 193 -22.45 -76.91 6.91
CA THR A 193 -23.68 -76.31 6.38
C THR A 193 -24.46 -75.58 7.47
N ASP A 194 -24.80 -74.32 7.24
CA ASP A 194 -25.56 -73.43 8.16
C ASP A 194 -24.89 -73.14 9.53
N TYR A 195 -23.59 -73.40 9.71
CA TYR A 195 -22.86 -73.03 10.94
C TYR A 195 -22.32 -71.60 10.90
N SER A 196 -22.18 -71.00 12.08
CA SER A 196 -21.50 -69.71 12.27
C SER A 196 -20.13 -69.91 12.91
N LEU A 197 -19.09 -69.41 12.25
CA LEU A 197 -17.69 -69.45 12.68
C LEU A 197 -17.26 -68.06 13.13
N ILE A 198 -16.95 -67.90 14.42
CA ILE A 198 -16.59 -66.60 15.02
C ILE A 198 -15.15 -66.67 15.53
N GLY A 199 -14.24 -65.94 14.88
CA GLY A 199 -12.87 -65.76 15.34
C GLY A 199 -12.74 -64.76 16.49
N GLU A 200 -11.56 -64.69 17.11
CA GLU A 200 -11.24 -63.67 18.13
C GLU A 200 -11.05 -62.28 17.49
N SER A 201 -10.29 -62.23 16.40
CA SER A 201 -10.12 -61.06 15.55
C SER A 201 -9.40 -61.45 14.25
N PRO A 202 -9.51 -60.65 13.17
CA PRO A 202 -8.75 -60.90 11.95
C PRO A 202 -7.23 -60.98 12.17
N ALA A 203 -6.69 -60.30 13.18
CA ALA A 203 -5.27 -60.33 13.49
C ALA A 203 -4.79 -61.59 14.25
N LYS A 204 -5.70 -62.44 14.73
CA LYS A 204 -5.40 -63.58 15.62
C LYS A 204 -5.91 -64.93 15.14
N THR A 205 -6.95 -64.94 14.31
CA THR A 205 -7.62 -66.15 13.86
C THR A 205 -7.54 -66.22 12.34
N LEU A 206 -6.81 -67.19 11.80
CA LEU A 206 -6.86 -67.57 10.39
C LEU A 206 -7.76 -68.80 10.22
N ILE A 207 -8.73 -68.73 9.32
CA ILE A 207 -9.59 -69.86 8.92
C ILE A 207 -9.22 -70.25 7.49
N THR A 208 -8.67 -71.46 7.35
CA THR A 208 -8.27 -72.05 6.07
C THR A 208 -9.32 -73.07 5.65
N ILE A 209 -9.96 -72.87 4.50
CA ILE A 209 -11.03 -73.74 4.00
C ILE A 209 -10.51 -74.57 2.82
N SER A 210 -10.46 -75.89 2.99
CA SER A 210 -10.12 -76.80 1.90
C SER A 210 -11.27 -76.93 0.92
N GLY A 211 -11.01 -76.99 -0.39
CA GLY A 211 -12.06 -77.20 -1.42
C GLY A 211 -12.75 -78.56 -1.42
N LEU A 212 -12.49 -79.39 -0.42
CA LEU A 212 -13.27 -80.60 -0.15
C LEU A 212 -14.25 -80.44 1.03
N ALA A 213 -14.15 -79.34 1.79
CA ALA A 213 -15.07 -79.03 2.90
C ALA A 213 -16.42 -78.59 2.35
N THR A 214 -17.51 -78.90 3.06
CA THR A 214 -18.86 -78.40 2.74
C THR A 214 -19.18 -77.22 3.63
N THR A 215 -19.34 -76.05 3.03
CA THR A 215 -19.52 -74.72 3.65
C THR A 215 -20.79 -73.99 3.19
N ASP A 216 -21.74 -74.65 2.54
CA ASP A 216 -22.99 -73.99 2.10
C ASP A 216 -23.72 -73.31 3.27
N GLY A 217 -24.06 -72.02 3.14
CA GLY A 217 -24.76 -71.29 4.20
C GLY A 217 -23.90 -70.88 5.40
N VAL A 218 -22.56 -71.00 5.34
CA VAL A 218 -21.70 -70.64 6.49
C VAL A 218 -21.64 -69.12 6.71
N GLU A 219 -21.73 -68.72 7.99
CA GLU A 219 -21.48 -67.35 8.43
C GLU A 219 -20.10 -67.22 9.12
N ILE A 220 -19.14 -66.50 8.53
CA ILE A 220 -17.82 -66.29 9.14
C ILE A 220 -17.68 -64.85 9.63
N LYS A 221 -17.23 -64.67 10.87
CA LYS A 221 -17.10 -63.35 11.51
C LYS A 221 -15.76 -63.17 12.22
N ASN A 222 -15.23 -61.94 12.21
CA ASN A 222 -14.06 -61.52 13.00
C ASN A 222 -12.80 -62.41 12.80
N ALA A 223 -12.51 -62.83 11.58
CA ALA A 223 -11.37 -63.70 11.27
C ALA A 223 -10.69 -63.31 9.95
N THR A 224 -9.45 -63.77 9.76
CA THR A 224 -8.83 -63.82 8.43
C THR A 224 -9.26 -65.10 7.75
N VAL A 225 -9.66 -65.05 6.48
CA VAL A 225 -10.22 -66.20 5.74
C VAL A 225 -9.47 -66.40 4.43
N THR A 226 -9.17 -67.66 4.11
CA THR A 226 -8.58 -68.09 2.83
C THR A 226 -9.04 -69.49 2.46
N GLY A 227 -9.04 -69.82 1.16
CA GLY A 227 -9.35 -71.16 0.67
C GLY A 227 -10.48 -71.18 -0.35
N ILE A 228 -11.29 -72.24 -0.34
CA ILE A 228 -12.34 -72.48 -1.34
C ILE A 228 -13.68 -72.62 -0.60
N LEU A 229 -14.65 -71.76 -0.95
CA LEU A 229 -16.01 -71.84 -0.43
C LEU A 229 -16.92 -72.71 -1.33
N ASP A 230 -18.14 -72.98 -0.89
CA ASP A 230 -19.22 -73.53 -1.69
C ASP A 230 -20.59 -72.98 -1.24
N GLY A 231 -21.60 -73.03 -2.10
CA GLY A 231 -22.95 -72.56 -1.72
C GLY A 231 -23.02 -71.07 -1.36
N GLN A 232 -24.02 -70.63 -0.58
CA GLN A 232 -24.24 -69.20 -0.26
C GLN A 232 -23.63 -68.79 1.08
N ASN A 233 -22.46 -68.16 1.08
CA ASN A 233 -21.75 -67.77 2.30
C ASN A 233 -21.94 -66.31 2.69
N PHE A 234 -21.84 -66.03 3.99
CA PHE A 234 -21.84 -64.67 4.53
C PHE A 234 -20.59 -64.42 5.37
N LEU A 235 -19.71 -63.54 4.91
CA LEU A 235 -18.51 -63.13 5.63
C LEU A 235 -18.71 -61.70 6.13
N SER A 236 -18.51 -61.44 7.43
CA SER A 236 -18.56 -60.09 7.98
C SER A 236 -17.41 -59.76 8.93
N ASP A 237 -16.91 -58.52 8.85
CA ASP A 237 -15.83 -58.04 9.72
C ASP A 237 -14.55 -58.91 9.63
N CYS A 238 -14.28 -59.41 8.43
CA CYS A 238 -13.17 -60.33 8.14
C CYS A 238 -12.07 -59.67 7.30
N THR A 239 -10.86 -60.23 7.35
CA THR A 239 -9.83 -60.01 6.33
C THR A 239 -9.85 -61.17 5.36
N VAL A 240 -10.13 -60.93 4.09
CA VAL A 240 -10.19 -61.96 3.05
C VAL A 240 -8.90 -61.93 2.26
N LEU A 241 -8.21 -63.08 2.21
CA LEU A 241 -7.02 -63.32 1.39
C LEU A 241 -7.44 -63.97 0.06
N ASP A 242 -6.64 -64.93 -0.45
CA ASP A 242 -7.01 -65.75 -1.59
C ASP A 242 -8.24 -66.60 -1.27
N LEU A 243 -9.34 -66.36 -2.00
CA LEU A 243 -10.62 -66.99 -1.77
C LEU A 243 -11.29 -67.36 -3.10
N GLU A 244 -11.52 -68.65 -3.32
CA GLU A 244 -12.19 -69.16 -4.50
C GLU A 244 -13.66 -69.48 -4.21
N TYR A 245 -14.47 -69.47 -5.27
CA TYR A 245 -15.89 -69.82 -5.25
C TYR A 245 -16.71 -68.91 -4.33
N VAL A 246 -16.49 -67.60 -4.41
CA VAL A 246 -17.30 -66.64 -3.68
C VAL A 246 -18.69 -66.54 -4.30
N ASN A 247 -19.64 -67.19 -3.64
CA ASN A 247 -21.06 -67.15 -3.92
C ASN A 247 -21.77 -66.68 -2.63
N GLY A 248 -22.26 -65.44 -2.61
CA GLY A 248 -22.83 -64.82 -1.41
C GLY A 248 -22.33 -63.40 -1.16
N ARG A 249 -22.24 -63.02 0.13
CA ARG A 249 -22.01 -61.63 0.54
C ARG A 249 -20.84 -61.47 1.50
N LEU A 250 -19.93 -60.56 1.15
CA LEU A 250 -18.90 -60.01 2.02
C LEU A 250 -19.39 -58.65 2.53
N PHE A 251 -19.36 -58.44 3.84
CA PHE A 251 -19.85 -57.24 4.49
C PHE A 251 -18.80 -56.65 5.44
N ASN A 252 -18.40 -55.40 5.21
CA ASN A 252 -17.40 -54.74 6.07
C ASN A 252 -16.08 -55.54 6.18
N CYS A 253 -15.63 -56.13 5.06
CA CYS A 253 -14.43 -56.93 5.01
C CYS A 253 -13.26 -56.19 4.35
N GLY A 254 -12.06 -56.37 4.90
CA GLY A 254 -10.82 -56.00 4.25
C GLY A 254 -10.41 -57.04 3.21
N LEU A 255 -10.06 -56.63 1.99
CA LEU A 255 -9.71 -57.52 0.89
C LEU A 255 -8.23 -57.37 0.50
N ILE A 256 -7.58 -58.50 0.23
CA ILE A 256 -6.21 -58.63 -0.31
C ILE A 256 -6.11 -59.98 -1.04
N GLY A 257 -5.23 -60.11 -2.05
CA GLY A 257 -5.07 -61.34 -2.81
C GLY A 257 -6.13 -61.57 -3.90
N ASP A 258 -6.21 -62.81 -4.40
CA ASP A 258 -7.06 -63.21 -5.52
C ASP A 258 -8.43 -63.71 -5.03
N ILE A 259 -9.51 -63.02 -5.40
CA ILE A 259 -10.89 -63.38 -5.03
C ILE A 259 -11.63 -63.83 -6.30
N GLU A 260 -11.92 -65.13 -6.40
CA GLU A 260 -12.62 -65.71 -7.53
C GLU A 260 -14.12 -65.89 -7.25
N LEU A 261 -14.91 -65.21 -8.08
CA LEU A 261 -16.36 -65.26 -8.13
C LEU A 261 -16.80 -66.53 -8.89
N SER A 262 -17.55 -67.42 -8.24
CA SER A 262 -18.18 -68.59 -8.87
C SER A 262 -19.58 -68.90 -8.27
N GLY A 263 -20.27 -69.94 -8.75
CA GLY A 263 -21.50 -70.45 -8.11
C GLY A 263 -22.84 -69.92 -8.63
N GLY A 264 -22.83 -68.98 -9.59
CA GLY A 264 -24.01 -68.64 -10.39
C GLY A 264 -25.01 -67.67 -9.76
N ALA A 265 -24.74 -67.14 -8.57
CA ALA A 265 -25.50 -66.05 -7.96
C ALA A 265 -24.64 -64.77 -7.86
N ASP A 266 -25.27 -63.63 -7.63
CA ASP A 266 -24.59 -62.33 -7.58
C ASP A 266 -23.59 -62.25 -6.42
N GLY A 267 -22.36 -61.86 -6.73
CA GLY A 267 -21.36 -61.55 -5.72
C GLY A 267 -21.61 -60.16 -5.14
N ILE A 268 -21.74 -60.06 -3.81
CA ILE A 268 -21.99 -58.77 -3.13
C ILE A 268 -20.85 -58.46 -2.18
N LEU A 269 -20.08 -57.41 -2.46
CA LEU A 269 -18.96 -56.94 -1.63
C LEU A 269 -19.32 -55.56 -1.09
N ASN A 270 -20.06 -55.54 0.02
CA ASN A 270 -20.67 -54.32 0.54
C ASN A 270 -19.87 -53.74 1.71
N ASP A 271 -19.57 -52.45 1.66
CA ASP A 271 -18.73 -51.75 2.66
C ASP A 271 -17.31 -52.37 2.79
N CYS A 272 -16.82 -52.98 1.71
CA CYS A 272 -15.49 -53.60 1.68
C CYS A 272 -14.38 -52.59 1.34
N TYR A 273 -13.16 -52.89 1.76
CA TYR A 273 -12.02 -52.01 1.53
C TYR A 273 -10.72 -52.77 1.28
N THR A 274 -9.76 -52.12 0.61
CA THR A 274 -8.42 -52.68 0.40
C THR A 274 -7.59 -52.66 1.68
N VAL A 275 -6.97 -53.78 2.04
CA VAL A 275 -6.09 -53.87 3.22
C VAL A 275 -4.68 -53.33 2.94
N ASP A 276 -4.13 -53.64 1.76
CA ASP A 276 -2.79 -53.23 1.34
C ASP A 276 -2.83 -52.56 -0.05
N GLN A 277 -2.33 -51.33 -0.15
CA GLN A 277 -2.32 -50.57 -1.40
C GLN A 277 -1.20 -50.98 -2.34
N ASP A 278 -0.13 -51.60 -1.83
CA ASP A 278 0.99 -52.08 -2.64
C ASP A 278 0.65 -53.41 -3.34
N ASP A 279 -0.34 -54.14 -2.83
CA ASP A 279 -0.86 -55.41 -3.37
C ASP A 279 -2.40 -55.41 -3.39
N PRO A 280 -3.02 -54.63 -4.30
CA PRO A 280 -4.46 -54.47 -4.34
C PRO A 280 -5.16 -55.79 -4.73
N PRO A 281 -6.33 -56.11 -4.13
CA PRO A 281 -7.06 -57.33 -4.43
C PRO A 281 -7.45 -57.41 -5.90
N VAL A 282 -7.38 -58.63 -6.43
CA VAL A 282 -7.84 -58.96 -7.79
C VAL A 282 -9.15 -59.73 -7.68
N ILE A 283 -10.23 -59.10 -8.15
CA ILE A 283 -11.54 -59.73 -8.21
C ILE A 283 -11.70 -60.36 -9.60
N ASN A 284 -11.62 -61.69 -9.64
CA ASN A 284 -11.82 -62.50 -10.83
C ASN A 284 -13.31 -62.82 -10.98
N LEU A 285 -13.92 -62.33 -12.07
CA LEU A 285 -15.36 -62.42 -12.32
C LEU A 285 -15.82 -63.79 -12.88
N GLY A 286 -14.91 -64.77 -12.99
CA GLY A 286 -15.23 -66.15 -13.36
C GLY A 286 -15.57 -66.37 -14.84
N GLY A 287 -15.40 -65.35 -15.69
CA GLY A 287 -15.66 -65.40 -17.14
C GLY A 287 -17.12 -65.23 -17.49
N SER A 288 -17.97 -66.18 -17.10
CA SER A 288 -19.42 -66.20 -17.34
C SER A 288 -20.16 -66.85 -16.17
N GLY A 289 -21.29 -66.28 -15.73
CA GLY A 289 -22.20 -66.93 -14.77
C GLY A 289 -22.63 -66.11 -13.56
N GLN A 290 -22.01 -64.96 -13.26
CA GLN A 290 -22.46 -64.08 -12.15
C GLN A 290 -22.18 -62.59 -12.34
N SER A 291 -23.05 -61.77 -11.77
CA SER A 291 -22.87 -60.32 -11.66
C SER A 291 -22.14 -59.98 -10.35
N LEU A 292 -21.56 -58.77 -10.29
CA LEU A 292 -20.85 -58.27 -9.12
C LEU A 292 -21.42 -56.91 -8.70
N VAL A 293 -21.66 -56.72 -7.40
CA VAL A 293 -22.01 -55.42 -6.84
C VAL A 293 -21.07 -55.09 -5.67
N MET A 294 -20.36 -53.97 -5.80
CA MET A 294 -19.42 -53.43 -4.81
C MET A 294 -19.87 -52.05 -4.32
N PRO A 295 -20.94 -51.96 -3.51
CA PRO A 295 -21.39 -50.67 -2.99
C PRO A 295 -20.48 -50.21 -1.83
N ASN A 296 -20.19 -48.91 -1.81
CA ASN A 296 -19.37 -48.25 -0.78
C ASN A 296 -17.98 -48.90 -0.61
N TYR A 297 -17.31 -49.15 -1.74
CA TYR A 297 -15.96 -49.69 -1.75
C TYR A 297 -14.91 -48.58 -1.57
N SER A 298 -13.92 -48.83 -0.71
CA SER A 298 -12.81 -47.90 -0.47
C SER A 298 -11.45 -48.55 -0.75
N GLY A 299 -10.67 -47.96 -1.66
CA GLY A 299 -9.31 -48.41 -1.97
C GLY A 299 -9.10 -48.79 -3.43
N LEU A 300 -8.11 -49.65 -3.68
CA LEU A 300 -7.71 -50.11 -5.00
C LEU A 300 -8.24 -51.53 -5.24
N ALA A 301 -8.80 -51.80 -6.43
CA ALA A 301 -9.11 -53.16 -6.85
C ALA A 301 -8.90 -53.34 -8.35
N THR A 302 -8.49 -54.53 -8.74
CA THR A 302 -8.44 -54.95 -10.15
C THR A 302 -9.58 -55.89 -10.45
N LEU A 303 -10.38 -55.57 -11.46
CA LEU A 303 -11.42 -56.47 -11.97
C LEU A 303 -10.92 -57.15 -13.23
N ASN A 304 -11.10 -58.47 -13.32
CA ASN A 304 -10.64 -59.25 -14.47
C ASN A 304 -11.62 -60.36 -14.88
N ASN A 305 -11.38 -60.95 -16.05
CA ASN A 305 -12.05 -62.15 -16.54
C ASN A 305 -13.59 -62.02 -16.64
N LEU A 306 -14.07 -61.06 -17.46
CA LEU A 306 -15.49 -60.92 -17.80
C LEU A 306 -15.68 -61.09 -19.31
N SER A 307 -16.50 -62.05 -19.71
CA SER A 307 -16.64 -62.44 -21.13
C SER A 307 -18.09 -62.64 -21.60
N ASP A 308 -19.08 -62.58 -20.69
CA ASP A 308 -20.50 -62.64 -21.04
C ASP A 308 -21.10 -61.24 -21.19
N GLY A 309 -21.82 -61.00 -22.30
CA GLY A 309 -22.50 -59.73 -22.55
C GLY A 309 -23.73 -59.47 -21.68
N THR A 310 -24.23 -60.47 -20.95
CA THR A 310 -25.43 -60.36 -20.09
C THR A 310 -25.14 -60.03 -18.64
N GLN A 311 -23.87 -60.10 -18.22
CA GLN A 311 -23.45 -59.83 -16.85
C GLN A 311 -23.27 -58.33 -16.59
N GLU A 312 -23.54 -57.93 -15.35
CA GLU A 312 -23.44 -56.55 -14.89
C GLU A 312 -22.48 -56.45 -13.70
N VAL A 313 -21.65 -55.40 -13.70
CA VAL A 313 -20.75 -55.07 -12.60
C VAL A 313 -21.05 -53.65 -12.14
N GLY A 314 -21.52 -53.50 -10.91
CA GLY A 314 -21.79 -52.20 -10.30
C GLY A 314 -20.79 -51.88 -9.19
N VAL A 315 -20.04 -50.79 -9.33
CA VAL A 315 -19.11 -50.31 -8.29
C VAL A 315 -19.53 -48.92 -7.82
N GLY A 316 -19.78 -48.80 -6.52
CA GLY A 316 -19.94 -47.52 -5.83
C GLY A 316 -18.67 -47.20 -5.03
N LEU A 317 -17.82 -46.34 -5.57
CA LEU A 317 -16.56 -45.93 -4.94
C LEU A 317 -16.79 -44.80 -3.93
N ASP A 318 -16.36 -45.01 -2.69
CA ASP A 318 -16.25 -43.93 -1.70
C ASP A 318 -14.92 -43.16 -1.88
N ALA A 319 -13.83 -43.89 -2.13
CA ALA A 319 -12.52 -43.35 -2.52
C ALA A 319 -11.63 -44.43 -3.14
N GLY A 320 -10.72 -44.05 -4.05
CA GLY A 320 -9.69 -44.94 -4.58
C GLY A 320 -9.73 -45.12 -6.09
N ALA A 321 -9.37 -46.31 -6.58
CA ALA A 321 -9.34 -46.58 -8.01
C ALA A 321 -9.69 -48.02 -8.38
N ILE A 322 -10.36 -48.16 -9.52
CA ILE A 322 -10.68 -49.45 -10.13
C ILE A 322 -9.88 -49.60 -11.41
N VAL A 323 -9.17 -50.72 -11.54
CA VAL A 323 -8.48 -51.11 -12.76
C VAL A 323 -9.30 -52.19 -13.45
N LEU A 324 -9.74 -51.92 -14.67
CA LEU A 324 -10.38 -52.92 -15.53
C LEU A 324 -9.31 -53.56 -16.40
N SER A 325 -9.08 -54.86 -16.23
CA SER A 325 -8.09 -55.62 -17.00
C SER A 325 -8.52 -55.81 -18.47
N ASN A 326 -7.56 -56.04 -19.37
CA ASN A 326 -7.81 -56.40 -20.77
C ASN A 326 -8.52 -57.74 -20.99
N THR A 327 -8.67 -58.53 -19.94
CA THR A 327 -9.43 -59.78 -19.93
C THR A 327 -10.95 -59.54 -19.84
N ILE A 328 -11.37 -58.30 -19.58
CA ILE A 328 -12.77 -57.87 -19.69
C ILE A 328 -13.06 -57.60 -21.17
N THR A 329 -13.89 -58.46 -21.78
CA THR A 329 -14.16 -58.49 -23.23
C THR A 329 -15.65 -58.34 -23.60
N ALA A 330 -16.56 -58.47 -22.63
CA ALA A 330 -18.00 -58.22 -22.77
C ALA A 330 -18.60 -57.82 -21.41
N GLY A 331 -19.91 -57.53 -21.38
CA GLY A 331 -20.65 -57.16 -20.16
C GLY A 331 -20.79 -55.65 -19.97
N THR A 332 -21.58 -55.25 -18.96
CA THR A 332 -21.78 -53.84 -18.60
C THR A 332 -21.15 -53.54 -17.25
N ILE A 333 -20.26 -52.55 -17.19
CA ILE A 333 -19.60 -52.11 -15.97
C ILE A 333 -20.02 -50.66 -15.69
N ILE A 334 -20.58 -50.41 -14.51
CA ILE A 334 -21.00 -49.09 -14.05
C ILE A 334 -20.16 -48.72 -12.84
N ILE A 335 -19.42 -47.62 -12.93
CA ILE A 335 -18.59 -47.11 -11.84
C ILE A 335 -19.08 -45.71 -11.47
N SER A 336 -19.41 -45.53 -10.20
CA SER A 336 -19.98 -44.29 -9.65
C SER A 336 -19.28 -43.89 -8.35
N GLY A 337 -19.44 -42.64 -7.93
CA GLY A 337 -18.86 -42.13 -6.67
C GLY A 337 -17.61 -41.29 -6.87
N ILE A 338 -16.62 -41.38 -5.97
CA ILE A 338 -15.40 -40.56 -6.00
C ILE A 338 -14.18 -41.45 -6.22
N GLY A 339 -13.42 -41.21 -7.29
CA GLY A 339 -12.21 -41.98 -7.56
C GLY A 339 -11.77 -41.93 -9.01
N THR A 340 -10.95 -42.91 -9.39
CA THR A 340 -10.39 -43.03 -10.74
C THR A 340 -10.71 -44.41 -11.33
N CYS A 341 -11.07 -44.45 -12.61
CA CYS A 341 -11.17 -45.68 -13.39
C CYS A 341 -10.02 -45.73 -14.38
N ILE A 342 -9.23 -46.81 -14.33
CA ILE A 342 -8.21 -47.13 -15.35
C ILE A 342 -8.80 -48.23 -16.22
N ASP A 343 -9.38 -47.83 -17.36
CA ASP A 343 -10.03 -48.76 -18.28
C ASP A 343 -9.04 -49.34 -19.29
N GLN A 344 -8.75 -50.64 -19.18
CA GLN A 344 -8.00 -51.41 -20.18
C GLN A 344 -8.88 -52.49 -20.84
N SER A 345 -10.19 -52.45 -20.62
CA SER A 345 -11.14 -53.42 -21.19
C SER A 345 -11.17 -53.34 -22.73
N GLY A 346 -11.67 -54.39 -23.37
CA GLY A 346 -11.74 -54.49 -24.82
C GLY A 346 -13.01 -55.16 -25.32
N GLY A 347 -13.02 -55.54 -26.60
CA GLY A 347 -14.13 -56.28 -27.20
C GLY A 347 -15.44 -55.48 -27.24
N THR A 348 -16.52 -56.07 -26.71
CA THR A 348 -17.87 -55.48 -26.63
C THR A 348 -18.26 -55.05 -25.21
N ALA A 349 -17.29 -54.94 -24.29
CA ALA A 349 -17.57 -54.44 -22.94
C ALA A 349 -18.05 -52.98 -22.99
N THR A 350 -19.03 -52.64 -22.16
CA THR A 350 -19.55 -51.28 -22.01
C THR A 350 -19.17 -50.76 -20.63
N VAL A 351 -18.35 -49.71 -20.57
CA VAL A 351 -17.91 -49.09 -19.31
C VAL A 351 -18.56 -47.71 -19.18
N ASP A 352 -19.44 -47.56 -18.19
CA ASP A 352 -20.09 -46.30 -17.84
C ASP A 352 -19.45 -45.68 -16.58
N THR A 353 -18.71 -44.59 -16.79
CA THR A 353 -18.10 -43.77 -15.73
C THR A 353 -18.76 -42.41 -15.59
N SER A 354 -19.96 -42.20 -16.18
CA SER A 354 -20.63 -40.89 -16.20
C SER A 354 -21.00 -40.37 -14.81
N ALA A 355 -21.21 -41.27 -13.84
CA ALA A 355 -21.49 -40.96 -12.44
C ALA A 355 -20.22 -40.92 -11.56
N LEU A 356 -19.02 -41.04 -12.14
CA LEU A 356 -17.74 -40.97 -11.43
C LEU A 356 -17.21 -39.54 -11.37
N ILE A 357 -16.98 -39.05 -10.16
CA ILE A 357 -16.32 -37.77 -9.89
C ILE A 357 -14.82 -38.03 -9.75
N SER A 358 -14.05 -37.60 -10.74
CA SER A 358 -12.59 -37.72 -10.83
C SER A 358 -11.97 -36.37 -11.18
N ASN A 359 -10.65 -36.23 -11.01
CA ASN A 359 -9.94 -35.03 -11.47
C ASN A 359 -10.18 -34.76 -12.96
N ASP A 360 -10.24 -35.81 -13.78
CA ASP A 360 -10.47 -35.71 -15.22
C ASP A 360 -11.93 -35.34 -15.54
N SER A 361 -12.91 -35.83 -14.78
CA SER A 361 -14.32 -35.47 -14.99
C SER A 361 -14.63 -34.05 -14.51
N ILE A 362 -14.02 -33.60 -13.40
CA ILE A 362 -14.04 -32.19 -12.97
C ILE A 362 -13.35 -31.31 -14.01
N ALA A 363 -12.15 -31.70 -14.48
CA ALA A 363 -11.44 -30.92 -15.47
C ALA A 363 -12.23 -30.83 -16.78
N SER A 364 -12.85 -31.92 -17.21
CA SER A 364 -13.70 -31.94 -18.39
C SER A 364 -14.95 -31.08 -18.23
N ALA A 365 -15.63 -31.15 -17.08
CA ALA A 365 -16.83 -30.35 -16.81
C ALA A 365 -16.54 -28.84 -16.70
N VAL A 366 -15.37 -28.47 -16.18
CA VAL A 366 -14.95 -27.07 -15.98
C VAL A 366 -14.30 -26.48 -17.25
N TRP A 367 -13.46 -27.25 -17.94
CA TRP A 367 -12.56 -26.73 -18.98
C TRP A 367 -12.88 -27.17 -20.41
N ASN A 368 -13.75 -28.18 -20.62
CA ASN A 368 -13.96 -28.76 -21.95
C ASN A 368 -15.12 -28.13 -22.74
N LYS A 369 -15.49 -26.88 -22.43
CA LYS A 369 -16.37 -26.08 -23.30
C LYS A 369 -15.53 -25.13 -24.13
N ASP A 370 -15.70 -25.23 -25.44
CA ASP A 370 -15.08 -24.39 -26.45
C ASP A 370 -15.17 -22.90 -26.06
N LEU A 371 -14.03 -22.19 -26.08
CA LEU A 371 -13.89 -20.80 -25.64
C LEU A 371 -14.87 -19.87 -26.36
N SER A 372 -15.29 -20.26 -27.57
CA SER A 372 -16.31 -19.58 -28.38
C SER A 372 -17.71 -19.56 -27.75
N THR A 373 -18.03 -20.45 -26.81
CA THR A 373 -19.35 -20.52 -26.16
C THR A 373 -19.49 -19.65 -24.90
N TYR A 374 -18.40 -19.05 -24.41
CA TYR A 374 -18.41 -18.13 -23.27
C TYR A 374 -18.56 -16.65 -23.64
N ILE A 375 -18.70 -16.33 -24.93
CA ILE A 375 -19.00 -14.98 -25.41
C ILE A 375 -20.52 -14.79 -25.41
N ILE A 376 -21.11 -14.66 -24.23
CA ILE A 376 -22.47 -14.13 -24.06
C ILE A 376 -22.31 -12.72 -23.47
N GLU A 377 -22.91 -11.73 -24.12
CA GLU A 377 -23.08 -10.37 -23.57
C GLU A 377 -23.57 -10.46 -22.11
N ASN A 378 -22.90 -9.76 -21.19
CA ASN A 378 -23.18 -9.71 -19.75
C ASN A 378 -22.77 -10.93 -18.90
N SER A 379 -21.83 -11.77 -19.35
CA SER A 379 -21.25 -12.79 -18.48
C SER A 379 -20.20 -12.21 -17.51
N ALA A 380 -19.90 -12.94 -16.43
CA ALA A 380 -18.83 -12.58 -15.49
C ALA A 380 -17.46 -12.44 -16.18
N SER A 381 -17.24 -13.09 -17.32
CA SER A 381 -16.03 -12.92 -18.13
C SER A 381 -16.00 -11.57 -18.85
N THR A 382 -17.15 -11.03 -19.27
CA THR A 382 -17.27 -9.66 -19.82
C THR A 382 -17.05 -8.61 -18.73
N ALA A 383 -17.60 -8.85 -17.52
CA ALA A 383 -17.36 -8.01 -16.36
C ALA A 383 -15.89 -8.06 -15.89
N LEU A 384 -15.27 -9.25 -15.92
CA LEU A 384 -13.85 -9.41 -15.64
C LEU A 384 -12.97 -8.84 -16.75
N ARG A 385 -13.34 -8.90 -18.04
CA ARG A 385 -12.61 -8.20 -19.12
C ARG A 385 -12.63 -6.69 -18.92
N GLY A 386 -13.80 -6.13 -18.62
CA GLY A 386 -13.92 -4.72 -18.23
C GLY A 386 -13.10 -4.38 -16.98
N ALA A 387 -13.01 -5.29 -16.00
CA ALA A 387 -12.19 -5.12 -14.80
C ALA A 387 -10.68 -5.45 -14.99
N SER A 388 -10.29 -6.15 -16.06
CA SER A 388 -8.91 -6.62 -16.29
C SER A 388 -8.09 -5.67 -17.17
N TYR A 389 -8.73 -4.76 -17.89
CA TYR A 389 -8.12 -3.47 -18.22
C TYR A 389 -8.11 -2.64 -16.92
N GLN A 390 -7.30 -3.08 -15.95
CA GLN A 390 -7.38 -2.79 -14.49
C GLN A 390 -7.38 -1.31 -14.09
N LEU A 391 -7.17 -0.40 -15.03
CA LEU A 391 -7.13 1.04 -14.82
C LEU A 391 -7.97 1.82 -15.84
N GLY A 392 -8.85 1.14 -16.60
CA GLY A 392 -9.65 1.77 -17.65
C GLY A 392 -8.81 2.30 -18.82
N LEU A 393 -7.75 1.55 -19.22
CA LEU A 393 -6.81 1.93 -20.28
C LEU A 393 -6.46 0.74 -21.19
N VAL A 394 -6.04 1.04 -22.42
CA VAL A 394 -5.50 0.08 -23.41
C VAL A 394 -4.10 0.51 -23.80
N LEU A 395 -3.14 -0.42 -23.83
CA LEU A 395 -1.76 -0.14 -24.23
C LEU A 395 -1.52 -0.47 -25.69
N PHE A 396 -0.81 0.44 -26.37
CA PHE A 396 -0.33 0.28 -27.73
C PHE A 396 1.21 0.35 -27.74
N ASP A 397 1.83 -0.63 -28.40
CA ASP A 397 3.26 -0.70 -28.67
C ASP A 397 3.45 -1.36 -30.06
N SER A 398 3.63 -0.54 -31.09
CA SER A 398 3.95 -0.98 -32.46
C SER A 398 5.26 -1.77 -32.58
N VAL A 399 6.17 -1.68 -31.60
CA VAL A 399 7.49 -2.31 -31.63
C VAL A 399 7.49 -3.66 -30.90
N ASN A 400 6.99 -3.72 -29.66
CA ASN A 400 7.02 -4.93 -28.81
C ASN A 400 5.65 -5.56 -28.54
N GLY A 401 4.57 -4.96 -29.07
CA GLY A 401 3.22 -5.47 -28.90
C GLY A 401 2.91 -6.70 -29.75
N VAL A 402 1.69 -7.21 -29.58
CA VAL A 402 1.14 -8.33 -30.36
C VAL A 402 -0.16 -7.93 -31.05
N SER A 403 -0.43 -8.48 -32.23
CA SER A 403 -1.67 -8.22 -32.95
C SER A 403 -2.83 -9.09 -32.43
N GLY A 404 -4.05 -8.69 -32.77
CA GLY A 404 -5.29 -9.35 -32.41
C GLY A 404 -6.09 -8.61 -31.34
N THR A 405 -7.37 -8.97 -31.23
CA THR A 405 -8.35 -8.31 -30.35
C THR A 405 -8.76 -9.18 -29.16
N GLY A 406 -8.19 -10.39 -29.08
CA GLY A 406 -8.43 -11.34 -28.00
C GLY A 406 -7.62 -11.00 -26.75
N TRP A 407 -8.22 -11.18 -25.58
CA TRP A 407 -7.48 -11.11 -24.32
C TRP A 407 -6.26 -12.06 -24.33
N PRO A 408 -5.07 -11.64 -23.84
CA PRO A 408 -4.79 -10.41 -23.08
C PRO A 408 -4.19 -9.26 -23.89
N VAL A 409 -4.47 -9.17 -25.20
CA VAL A 409 -3.96 -8.06 -26.04
C VAL A 409 -4.56 -6.72 -25.58
N GLY A 410 -3.74 -5.67 -25.60
CA GLY A 410 -4.08 -4.32 -25.13
C GLY A 410 -3.82 -4.10 -23.63
N THR A 411 -3.17 -5.04 -22.95
CA THR A 411 -2.85 -4.94 -21.51
C THR A 411 -1.41 -4.52 -21.27
N THR A 412 -1.04 -4.21 -20.02
CA THR A 412 0.33 -3.85 -19.65
C THR A 412 1.35 -4.96 -19.91
N PHE A 413 0.90 -6.22 -19.89
CA PHE A 413 1.76 -7.38 -20.14
C PHE A 413 1.80 -7.80 -21.62
N LYS A 414 0.78 -7.44 -22.40
CA LYS A 414 0.70 -7.67 -23.84
C LYS A 414 0.04 -6.47 -24.53
N PRO A 415 0.80 -5.38 -24.79
CA PRO A 415 0.31 -4.25 -25.57
C PRO A 415 -0.13 -4.70 -26.96
N SER A 416 -1.06 -3.96 -27.56
CA SER A 416 -1.42 -4.19 -28.96
C SER A 416 -0.37 -3.57 -29.88
N SER A 417 0.07 -4.29 -30.93
CA SER A 417 0.98 -3.73 -31.95
C SER A 417 0.27 -3.14 -33.16
N VAL A 418 -1.07 -3.18 -33.20
CA VAL A 418 -1.87 -2.67 -34.32
C VAL A 418 -2.91 -1.69 -33.79
N LEU A 419 -2.90 -0.45 -34.28
CA LEU A 419 -3.78 0.59 -33.75
C LEU A 419 -5.27 0.22 -33.91
N ALA A 420 -5.65 -0.32 -35.06
CA ALA A 420 -7.01 -0.80 -35.30
C ALA A 420 -7.46 -1.85 -34.27
N ASP A 421 -6.57 -2.75 -33.85
CA ASP A 421 -6.87 -3.74 -32.80
C ASP A 421 -7.04 -3.05 -31.44
N ALA A 422 -6.15 -2.11 -31.10
CA ALA A 422 -6.25 -1.33 -29.87
C ALA A 422 -7.56 -0.53 -29.78
N LEU A 423 -7.96 0.16 -30.84
CA LEU A 423 -9.21 0.92 -30.92
C LEU A 423 -10.43 0.00 -30.81
N LEU A 424 -10.41 -1.17 -31.45
CA LEU A 424 -11.50 -2.14 -31.34
C LEU A 424 -11.62 -2.71 -29.91
N ILE A 425 -10.49 -2.96 -29.26
CA ILE A 425 -10.43 -3.36 -27.85
C ILE A 425 -11.02 -2.25 -26.96
N MET A 426 -10.67 -0.99 -27.21
CA MET A 426 -11.22 0.16 -26.47
C MET A 426 -12.74 0.25 -26.63
N PHE A 427 -13.23 0.11 -27.86
CA PHE A 427 -14.66 0.14 -28.18
C PHE A 427 -15.44 -0.94 -27.42
N TYR A 428 -15.02 -2.21 -27.52
CA TYR A 428 -15.70 -3.31 -26.82
C TYR A 428 -15.49 -3.28 -25.30
N GLY A 429 -14.33 -2.79 -24.85
CA GLY A 429 -13.98 -2.64 -23.44
C GLY A 429 -14.62 -1.43 -22.76
N LYS A 430 -15.25 -0.52 -23.53
CA LYS A 430 -15.74 0.79 -23.07
C LYS A 430 -14.65 1.61 -22.37
N VAL A 431 -13.43 1.55 -22.90
CA VAL A 431 -12.24 2.24 -22.41
C VAL A 431 -11.99 3.48 -23.25
N LYS A 432 -11.59 4.59 -22.60
CA LYS A 432 -11.28 5.86 -23.28
C LYS A 432 -9.80 6.25 -23.25
N ASP A 433 -8.97 5.62 -22.42
CA ASP A 433 -7.54 5.93 -22.36
C ASP A 433 -6.75 4.99 -23.29
N LEU A 434 -6.19 5.53 -24.37
CA LEU A 434 -5.16 4.90 -25.18
C LEU A 434 -3.77 5.32 -24.67
N VAL A 435 -2.97 4.34 -24.25
CA VAL A 435 -1.66 4.57 -23.68
C VAL A 435 -0.57 4.06 -24.62
N LEU A 436 0.23 4.96 -25.13
CA LEU A 436 1.29 4.69 -26.09
C LEU A 436 2.59 4.34 -25.37
N GLN A 437 3.27 3.30 -25.85
CA GLN A 437 4.64 2.93 -25.47
C GLN A 437 5.63 3.08 -26.63
N SER A 438 5.12 3.30 -27.85
CA SER A 438 5.89 3.54 -29.07
C SER A 438 5.07 4.39 -30.06
N ASP A 439 5.76 4.96 -31.05
CA ASP A 439 5.18 5.91 -31.99
C ASP A 439 3.99 5.34 -32.74
N VAL A 440 3.02 6.22 -33.02
CA VAL A 440 1.76 5.87 -33.67
C VAL A 440 1.44 6.84 -34.81
N THR A 441 1.02 6.27 -35.94
CA THR A 441 0.47 7.01 -37.07
C THR A 441 -1.02 6.73 -37.16
N VAL A 442 -1.82 7.78 -37.07
CA VAL A 442 -3.28 7.73 -37.16
C VAL A 442 -3.66 8.05 -38.60
N THR A 443 -3.96 7.01 -39.37
CA THR A 443 -4.37 7.14 -40.77
C THR A 443 -5.87 7.40 -40.90
N ALA A 444 -6.36 7.74 -42.10
CA ALA A 444 -7.79 7.91 -42.40
C ALA A 444 -8.69 6.67 -42.16
N ALA A 445 -8.09 5.50 -41.88
CA ALA A 445 -8.82 4.30 -41.49
C ALA A 445 -9.13 4.24 -39.98
N HIS A 446 -8.57 5.16 -39.20
CA HIS A 446 -8.68 5.19 -37.74
C HIS A 446 -9.55 6.36 -37.30
N ASP A 447 -10.44 6.09 -36.35
CA ASP A 447 -11.26 7.06 -35.64
C ASP A 447 -10.83 7.03 -34.18
N ILE A 448 -10.24 8.12 -33.71
CA ILE A 448 -9.80 8.29 -32.31
C ILE A 448 -10.72 9.26 -31.54
N SER A 449 -11.88 9.57 -32.08
CA SER A 449 -12.79 10.57 -31.52
C SER A 449 -13.21 10.28 -30.08
N GLY A 450 -13.16 11.32 -29.25
CA GLY A 450 -13.61 11.27 -27.85
C GLY A 450 -12.78 10.39 -26.91
N ILE A 451 -11.57 9.97 -27.32
CA ILE A 451 -10.62 9.23 -26.49
C ILE A 451 -9.51 10.15 -25.94
N VAL A 452 -8.76 9.64 -24.95
CA VAL A 452 -7.55 10.26 -24.42
C VAL A 452 -6.35 9.48 -24.93
N VAL A 453 -5.44 10.14 -25.66
CA VAL A 453 -4.19 9.57 -26.14
C VAL A 453 -3.04 10.11 -25.29
N ARG A 454 -2.29 9.22 -24.62
CA ARG A 454 -1.20 9.64 -23.74
C ARG A 454 -0.04 8.65 -23.71
N THR A 455 1.14 9.07 -23.27
CA THR A 455 2.27 8.18 -22.96
C THR A 455 2.45 7.98 -21.44
N ILE A 456 3.31 7.03 -21.05
CA ILE A 456 3.77 6.81 -19.66
C ILE A 456 5.18 7.42 -19.43
N GLY A 457 5.93 7.72 -20.48
CA GLY A 457 7.31 8.21 -20.41
C GLY A 457 7.46 9.72 -20.19
N LEU A 458 8.64 10.16 -19.71
CA LEU A 458 9.01 11.57 -19.53
C LEU A 458 9.39 12.28 -20.85
N MET A 459 9.51 11.55 -21.96
CA MET A 459 9.71 12.09 -23.30
C MET A 459 8.66 11.51 -24.21
N GLY A 460 7.89 12.39 -24.85
CA GLY A 460 6.67 12.09 -25.59
C GLY A 460 6.91 11.07 -26.70
N THR A 461 5.95 10.18 -26.86
CA THR A 461 5.82 9.30 -28.01
C THR A 461 5.25 10.09 -29.18
N ASP A 462 5.72 9.85 -30.40
CA ASP A 462 5.23 10.58 -31.57
C ASP A 462 3.81 10.11 -31.94
N VAL A 463 2.91 11.07 -32.10
CA VAL A 463 1.56 10.90 -32.62
C VAL A 463 1.48 11.70 -33.91
N VAL A 464 1.44 10.99 -35.04
CA VAL A 464 1.35 11.60 -36.37
C VAL A 464 -0.06 11.39 -36.91
N LEU A 465 -0.80 12.47 -37.10
CA LEU A 465 -2.12 12.46 -37.75
C LEU A 465 -1.94 12.57 -39.26
N GLU A 466 -2.43 11.60 -40.03
CA GLU A 466 -2.46 11.73 -41.50
C GLU A 466 -3.79 12.34 -41.95
N SER A 467 -3.74 12.98 -43.12
CA SER A 467 -4.92 13.54 -43.78
C SER A 467 -6.13 12.59 -43.75
N GLY A 468 -7.24 13.06 -43.19
CA GLY A 468 -8.49 12.32 -43.07
C GLY A 468 -8.63 11.44 -41.82
N SER A 469 -7.69 11.48 -40.86
CA SER A 469 -7.91 10.88 -39.53
C SER A 469 -8.95 11.68 -38.74
N ASP A 470 -9.90 10.98 -38.11
CA ASP A 470 -10.93 11.60 -37.27
C ASP A 470 -10.44 11.69 -35.83
N ALA A 471 -10.24 12.91 -35.35
CA ALA A 471 -9.74 13.22 -34.01
C ALA A 471 -10.72 14.10 -33.21
N ASP A 472 -12.00 14.16 -33.58
CA ASP A 472 -12.97 15.03 -32.92
C ASP A 472 -13.16 14.71 -31.43
N GLY A 473 -13.04 15.73 -30.58
CA GLY A 473 -13.09 15.61 -29.13
C GLY A 473 -11.94 14.82 -28.50
N THR A 474 -10.85 14.57 -29.23
CA THR A 474 -9.70 13.82 -28.71
C THR A 474 -8.87 14.66 -27.74
N THR A 475 -8.42 14.04 -26.65
CA THR A 475 -7.47 14.66 -25.71
C THR A 475 -6.08 14.06 -25.85
N PHE A 476 -5.09 14.85 -26.23
CA PHE A 476 -3.68 14.46 -26.28
C PHE A 476 -2.96 14.92 -25.01
N ARG A 477 -2.22 14.01 -24.34
CA ARG A 477 -1.44 14.34 -23.13
C ARG A 477 -0.04 13.73 -23.15
N ASN A 478 0.98 14.54 -22.86
CA ASN A 478 2.38 14.09 -22.80
C ASN A 478 2.87 13.44 -24.11
N VAL A 479 2.37 13.85 -25.27
CA VAL A 479 2.79 13.29 -26.58
C VAL A 479 3.55 14.31 -27.40
N ASN A 480 4.22 13.86 -28.46
CA ASN A 480 4.69 14.76 -29.52
C ASN A 480 3.67 14.70 -30.67
N LEU A 481 2.84 15.72 -30.80
CA LEU A 481 1.76 15.76 -31.78
C LEU A 481 2.21 16.47 -33.05
N SER A 482 1.94 15.89 -34.22
CA SER A 482 2.14 16.50 -35.53
C SER A 482 1.18 15.91 -36.57
N GLY A 483 1.12 16.51 -37.76
CA GLY A 483 0.34 16.01 -38.88
C GLY A 483 -0.80 16.93 -39.29
N GLU A 484 -1.92 16.35 -39.73
CA GLU A 484 -3.09 17.10 -40.22
C GLU A 484 -4.35 16.63 -39.47
N MET A 485 -5.05 17.57 -38.82
CA MET A 485 -6.39 17.31 -38.29
C MET A 485 -7.43 17.42 -39.42
N THR A 486 -8.50 16.64 -39.33
CA THR A 486 -9.63 16.80 -40.25
C THR A 486 -10.36 18.11 -39.94
N ILE A 487 -10.73 18.86 -40.97
CA ILE A 487 -11.44 20.13 -40.83
C ILE A 487 -12.74 19.92 -40.03
N GLY A 488 -12.92 20.73 -38.98
CA GLY A 488 -14.05 20.64 -38.07
C GLY A 488 -13.78 19.88 -36.78
N ASP A 489 -12.74 19.04 -36.72
CA ASP A 489 -12.38 18.31 -35.50
C ASP A 489 -11.92 19.26 -34.40
N GLU A 490 -12.30 19.00 -33.15
CA GLU A 490 -11.83 19.76 -31.99
C GLU A 490 -10.91 18.90 -31.11
N ALA A 491 -9.69 19.37 -30.83
CA ALA A 491 -8.76 18.66 -29.95
C ALA A 491 -8.39 19.45 -28.68
N LEU A 492 -8.14 18.70 -27.60
CA LEU A 492 -7.55 19.23 -26.38
C LEU A 492 -6.14 18.69 -26.22
N VAL A 493 -5.13 19.57 -26.12
CA VAL A 493 -3.73 19.17 -26.01
C VAL A 493 -3.15 19.70 -24.71
N TYR A 494 -2.61 18.80 -23.88
CA TYR A 494 -2.00 19.16 -22.59
C TYR A 494 -0.58 18.61 -22.48
N ASP A 495 0.31 19.39 -21.87
CA ASP A 495 1.63 18.91 -21.44
C ASP A 495 2.43 18.22 -22.57
N SER A 496 2.25 18.69 -23.80
CA SER A 496 2.71 18.00 -25.02
C SER A 496 3.68 18.85 -25.84
N SER A 497 4.46 18.18 -26.69
CA SER A 497 5.28 18.85 -27.70
C SER A 497 4.52 18.90 -29.02
N ILE A 498 4.59 20.00 -29.76
CA ILE A 498 3.85 20.21 -31.01
C ILE A 498 4.86 20.40 -32.16
N GLY A 499 4.77 19.57 -33.18
CA GLY A 499 5.47 19.71 -34.46
C GLY A 499 4.63 20.50 -35.47
N ASN A 500 4.82 20.25 -36.77
CA ASN A 500 3.92 20.79 -37.79
C ASN A 500 2.52 20.23 -37.58
N LEU A 501 1.51 21.08 -37.49
CA LEU A 501 0.13 20.66 -37.25
C LEU A 501 -0.83 21.49 -38.09
N ASP A 502 -1.51 20.83 -39.02
CA ASP A 502 -2.46 21.45 -39.92
C ASP A 502 -3.91 21.36 -39.44
N ASN A 503 -4.68 22.41 -39.76
CA ASN A 503 -6.10 22.56 -39.42
C ASN A 503 -6.41 22.44 -37.91
N PHE A 504 -5.51 22.91 -37.05
CA PHE A 504 -5.75 22.82 -35.61
C PHE A 504 -6.96 23.66 -35.20
N ARG A 505 -7.83 23.05 -34.40
CA ARG A 505 -8.95 23.69 -33.72
C ARG A 505 -9.08 23.13 -32.31
N GLY A 506 -9.17 24.03 -31.32
CA GLY A 506 -9.36 23.64 -29.92
C GLY A 506 -8.41 24.35 -28.95
N VAL A 507 -7.99 23.64 -27.91
CA VAL A 507 -7.21 24.21 -26.80
C VAL A 507 -5.88 23.49 -26.64
N MET A 508 -4.78 24.24 -26.64
CA MET A 508 -3.47 23.77 -26.19
C MET A 508 -3.14 24.40 -24.84
N ASN A 509 -2.71 23.60 -23.87
CA ASN A 509 -2.34 24.08 -22.54
C ASN A 509 -1.03 23.46 -22.06
N ASN A 510 -0.09 24.31 -21.64
CA ASN A 510 1.24 23.92 -21.19
C ASN A 510 1.97 23.09 -22.25
N VAL A 511 2.11 23.64 -23.46
CA VAL A 511 2.71 22.96 -24.60
C VAL A 511 4.03 23.60 -25.01
N SER A 512 4.94 22.78 -25.54
CA SER A 512 6.18 23.24 -26.17
C SER A 512 6.10 23.06 -27.68
N PHE A 513 6.47 24.06 -28.45
CA PHE A 513 6.48 23.98 -29.91
C PHE A 513 7.89 23.65 -30.40
N ALA A 514 7.99 22.69 -31.31
CA ALA A 514 9.24 22.35 -31.97
C ALA A 514 9.70 23.53 -32.82
N GLN A 515 11.01 23.76 -32.86
CA GLN A 515 11.57 24.89 -33.56
C GLN A 515 11.35 24.76 -35.08
N GLY A 516 10.85 25.82 -35.74
CA GLY A 516 10.46 25.78 -37.14
C GLY A 516 9.12 25.10 -37.42
N SER A 517 8.34 24.78 -36.39
CA SER A 517 7.02 24.21 -36.59
C SER A 517 6.05 25.24 -37.16
N GLU A 518 5.24 24.79 -38.11
CA GLU A 518 4.13 25.56 -38.66
C GLU A 518 2.81 24.97 -38.15
N ILE A 519 1.98 25.83 -37.56
CA ILE A 519 0.65 25.51 -37.06
C ILE A 519 -0.38 26.27 -37.90
N SER A 520 -1.13 25.56 -38.74
CA SER A 520 -2.25 26.16 -39.46
C SER A 520 -3.55 25.95 -38.70
N LEU A 521 -4.37 27.00 -38.62
CA LEU A 521 -5.61 27.00 -37.84
C LEU A 521 -6.83 26.81 -38.74
N ASP A 522 -7.86 26.12 -38.23
CA ASP A 522 -9.17 26.02 -38.89
C ASP A 522 -10.09 27.19 -38.45
N GLN A 523 -10.95 27.00 -37.44
CA GLN A 523 -11.91 28.04 -37.02
C GLN A 523 -11.43 28.87 -35.83
N TRP A 524 -10.87 28.22 -34.82
CA TRP A 524 -10.44 28.89 -33.60
C TRP A 524 -9.41 28.07 -32.85
N ALA A 525 -8.49 28.75 -32.16
CA ALA A 525 -7.53 28.12 -31.28
C ALA A 525 -7.28 28.97 -30.03
N THR A 526 -7.14 28.29 -28.90
CA THR A 526 -6.67 28.91 -27.65
C THR A 526 -5.39 28.21 -27.20
N ILE A 527 -4.31 28.98 -27.03
CA ILE A 527 -3.06 28.48 -26.45
C ILE A 527 -2.87 29.12 -25.08
N ILE A 528 -2.59 28.27 -24.09
CA ILE A 528 -2.33 28.66 -22.71
C ILE A 528 -0.94 28.13 -22.36
N MET A 529 -0.05 29.00 -21.90
CA MET A 529 1.32 28.61 -21.52
C MET A 529 2.08 27.91 -22.67
N GLY A 530 2.08 28.52 -23.84
CA GLY A 530 2.87 28.04 -24.99
C GLY A 530 4.33 28.47 -24.87
N THR A 531 5.26 27.54 -25.10
CA THR A 531 6.71 27.82 -25.09
C THR A 531 7.35 27.44 -26.43
N ALA A 532 8.20 28.30 -26.98
CA ALA A 532 9.00 28.03 -28.17
C ALA A 532 10.50 28.25 -27.88
N GLY A 533 11.35 27.64 -28.70
CA GLY A 533 12.80 27.89 -28.69
C GLY A 533 13.14 29.35 -29.06
N GLY A 534 14.38 29.75 -28.77
CA GLY A 534 14.85 31.14 -28.90
C GLY A 534 15.75 31.44 -30.10
N ASP A 535 15.77 30.61 -31.15
CA ASP A 535 16.57 30.94 -32.34
C ASP A 535 15.75 31.73 -33.40
N PRO A 536 16.17 32.96 -33.73
CA PRO A 536 15.46 33.93 -34.57
C PRO A 536 15.61 33.68 -36.08
N THR A 537 16.04 32.48 -36.49
CA THR A 537 16.08 32.08 -37.90
C THR A 537 15.14 30.91 -38.20
N ASN A 538 14.45 30.43 -37.18
CA ASN A 538 13.63 29.23 -37.22
C ASN A 538 12.55 29.32 -36.14
N GLU A 539 11.70 30.34 -36.20
CA GLU A 539 10.63 30.54 -35.23
C GLU A 539 9.48 29.53 -35.41
N VAL A 540 8.60 29.48 -34.42
CA VAL A 540 7.31 28.81 -34.56
C VAL A 540 6.37 29.74 -35.32
N GLU A 541 5.73 29.23 -36.36
CA GLU A 541 4.83 29.99 -37.22
C GLU A 541 3.37 29.59 -36.98
N PHE A 542 2.48 30.56 -36.75
CA PHE A 542 1.04 30.36 -36.77
C PHE A 542 0.44 30.96 -38.04
N SER A 543 -0.07 30.10 -38.92
CA SER A 543 -0.89 30.49 -40.08
C SER A 543 -2.35 30.58 -39.64
N ILE A 544 -2.85 31.81 -39.49
CA ILE A 544 -4.12 32.06 -38.80
C ILE A 544 -5.32 31.89 -39.74
N GLY A 545 -5.18 32.24 -41.01
CA GLY A 545 -6.29 32.24 -41.97
C GLY A 545 -7.45 33.13 -41.51
N ASP A 546 -8.65 32.57 -41.59
CA ASP A 546 -9.88 33.21 -41.11
C ASP A 546 -10.17 32.94 -39.62
N ALA A 547 -9.30 32.20 -38.92
CA ALA A 547 -9.52 31.77 -37.55
C ALA A 547 -9.42 32.90 -36.51
N SER A 548 -10.02 32.64 -35.34
CA SER A 548 -9.78 33.40 -34.11
C SER A 548 -8.69 32.73 -33.25
N LEU A 549 -7.61 33.45 -32.95
CA LEU A 549 -6.49 32.96 -32.16
C LEU A 549 -6.37 33.73 -30.83
N ASN A 550 -6.32 33.00 -29.70
CA ASN A 550 -6.05 33.59 -28.40
C ASN A 550 -4.88 32.87 -27.72
N ILE A 551 -3.78 33.59 -27.50
CA ILE A 551 -2.59 33.09 -26.81
C ILE A 551 -2.46 33.81 -25.49
N SER A 552 -2.31 33.03 -24.41
CA SER A 552 -2.05 33.53 -23.07
C SER A 552 -0.75 32.94 -22.53
N GLN A 553 0.10 33.78 -21.94
CA GLN A 553 1.37 33.40 -21.33
C GLN A 553 2.36 32.75 -22.30
N TRP A 554 2.52 33.34 -23.49
CA TRP A 554 3.51 32.89 -24.46
C TRP A 554 4.94 33.16 -23.98
N THR A 555 5.87 32.25 -24.28
CA THR A 555 7.31 32.43 -24.03
C THR A 555 8.13 31.94 -25.23
N GLY A 556 9.04 32.77 -25.74
CA GLY A 556 9.91 32.43 -26.87
C GLY A 556 9.48 33.08 -28.19
N ASN A 557 10.16 32.73 -29.30
CA ASN A 557 9.96 33.42 -30.57
C ASN A 557 8.69 32.91 -31.29
N LEU A 558 7.91 33.83 -31.85
CA LEU A 558 6.64 33.55 -32.51
C LEU A 558 6.46 34.43 -33.74
N LYS A 559 6.08 33.80 -34.85
CA LYS A 559 5.68 34.48 -36.07
C LYS A 559 4.20 34.24 -36.37
N LEU A 560 3.47 35.33 -36.61
CA LEU A 560 2.08 35.29 -37.05
C LEU A 560 2.01 35.57 -38.55
N LYS A 561 1.33 34.71 -39.31
CA LYS A 561 1.17 34.86 -40.76
C LYS A 561 -0.24 34.51 -41.23
N ASP A 562 -0.52 34.85 -42.48
CA ASP A 562 -1.76 34.52 -43.20
C ASP A 562 -3.06 34.93 -42.49
N LYS A 563 -3.05 36.01 -41.69
CA LYS A 563 -4.30 36.53 -41.11
C LYS A 563 -5.17 37.17 -42.20
N THR A 564 -6.24 36.49 -42.61
CA THR A 564 -7.19 36.95 -43.63
C THR A 564 -8.60 37.21 -43.09
N GLY A 565 -8.93 36.68 -41.91
CA GLY A 565 -10.23 36.88 -41.29
C GLY A 565 -10.39 38.24 -40.59
N SER A 566 -11.63 38.65 -40.32
CA SER A 566 -11.93 39.87 -39.55
C SER A 566 -11.80 39.71 -38.04
N ASP A 567 -11.77 38.48 -37.54
CA ASP A 567 -11.73 38.21 -36.10
C ASP A 567 -10.43 38.67 -35.45
N ARG A 568 -10.50 38.95 -34.14
CA ARG A 568 -9.36 39.45 -33.37
C ARG A 568 -8.45 38.30 -32.94
N THR A 569 -7.16 38.45 -33.19
CA THR A 569 -6.09 37.65 -32.59
C THR A 569 -5.54 38.37 -31.37
N VAL A 570 -5.38 37.66 -30.25
CA VAL A 570 -4.77 38.20 -29.02
C VAL A 570 -3.55 37.37 -28.66
N VAL A 571 -2.41 38.02 -28.42
CA VAL A 571 -1.20 37.36 -27.95
C VAL A 571 -0.71 38.07 -26.69
N ASN A 572 -0.78 37.38 -25.56
CA ASN A 572 -0.23 37.83 -24.29
C ASN A 572 1.07 37.09 -23.99
N CYS A 573 2.19 37.80 -24.03
CA CYS A 573 3.53 37.26 -23.86
C CYS A 573 4.07 37.51 -22.44
N ASN A 574 4.79 36.53 -21.92
CA ASN A 574 5.66 36.71 -20.75
C ASN A 574 7.08 37.15 -21.19
N SER A 575 7.56 36.66 -22.34
CA SER A 575 8.82 37.07 -22.97
C SER A 575 8.93 36.49 -24.40
N GLY A 576 9.87 37.01 -25.20
CA GLY A 576 10.18 36.51 -26.55
C GLY A 576 10.00 37.56 -27.66
N ASN A 577 10.41 37.18 -28.86
CA ASN A 577 10.30 38.02 -30.06
C ASN A 577 9.02 37.68 -30.84
N ILE A 578 8.28 38.70 -31.25
CA ILE A 578 7.09 38.59 -32.09
C ILE A 578 7.39 39.16 -33.48
N ILE A 579 7.07 38.40 -34.52
CA ILE A 579 7.13 38.84 -35.92
C ILE A 579 5.71 38.76 -36.50
N ILE A 580 5.25 39.82 -37.15
CA ILE A 580 4.00 39.84 -37.91
C ILE A 580 4.36 39.90 -39.39
N ASP A 581 4.01 38.83 -40.11
CA ASP A 581 4.32 38.68 -41.53
C ASP A 581 3.40 39.53 -42.43
N SER A 582 3.90 39.93 -43.60
CA SER A 582 3.16 40.70 -44.61
C SER A 582 1.92 40.02 -45.19
N THR A 583 1.80 38.71 -45.01
CA THR A 583 0.60 37.92 -45.34
C THR A 583 -0.58 38.20 -44.40
N CYS A 584 -0.36 38.84 -43.25
CA CYS A 584 -1.45 39.32 -42.39
C CYS A 584 -2.09 40.57 -43.01
N VAL A 585 -3.30 40.45 -43.58
CA VAL A 585 -3.95 41.50 -44.40
C VAL A 585 -5.34 41.91 -43.90
N ALA A 586 -5.84 41.33 -42.81
CA ALA A 586 -7.16 41.63 -42.27
C ALA A 586 -7.25 41.45 -40.75
N GLY A 587 -8.30 42.03 -40.16
CA GLY A 587 -8.62 41.87 -38.74
C GLY A 587 -7.69 42.67 -37.82
N LYS A 588 -7.66 42.30 -36.54
CA LYS A 588 -6.85 42.96 -35.51
C LYS A 588 -5.95 41.95 -34.80
N ILE A 589 -4.66 42.27 -34.67
CA ILE A 589 -3.69 41.54 -33.84
C ILE A 589 -3.36 42.40 -32.63
N GLN A 590 -3.73 41.96 -31.44
CA GLN A 590 -3.47 42.67 -30.19
C GLN A 590 -2.35 41.98 -29.42
N LEU A 591 -1.26 42.71 -29.16
CA LEU A 591 -0.12 42.25 -28.37
C LEU A 591 -0.23 42.80 -26.95
N LEU A 592 -0.03 41.94 -25.96
CA LEU A 592 -0.11 42.25 -24.53
C LEU A 592 1.09 41.64 -23.79
N GLY A 593 1.38 42.15 -22.60
CA GLY A 593 2.38 41.56 -21.71
C GLY A 593 3.78 42.13 -21.95
N VAL A 594 4.81 41.29 -21.87
CA VAL A 594 6.22 41.70 -21.99
C VAL A 594 6.91 40.94 -23.12
N GLY A 595 7.63 41.65 -23.99
CA GLY A 595 8.38 41.04 -25.09
C GLY A 595 8.98 42.08 -26.03
N TYR A 596 9.40 41.63 -27.21
CA TYR A 596 9.96 42.48 -28.26
C TYR A 596 9.21 42.25 -29.57
N LEU A 597 8.71 43.32 -30.20
CA LEU A 597 8.11 43.26 -31.53
C LEU A 597 9.25 43.48 -32.52
N GLU A 598 9.75 42.39 -33.08
CA GLU A 598 10.93 42.42 -33.95
C GLU A 598 10.62 43.02 -35.31
N ALA A 599 9.47 42.69 -35.88
CA ALA A 599 8.97 43.33 -37.08
C ALA A 599 7.44 43.28 -37.14
N ASP A 600 6.85 44.42 -37.49
CA ASP A 600 5.49 44.49 -38.00
C ASP A 600 5.55 44.77 -39.51
N ASN A 601 5.44 43.70 -40.30
CA ASN A 601 5.37 43.79 -41.75
C ASN A 601 3.93 43.69 -42.26
N SER A 602 2.92 43.80 -41.38
CA SER A 602 1.53 43.51 -41.72
C SER A 602 1.04 44.30 -42.94
N GLY A 603 0.24 43.62 -43.76
CA GLY A 603 -0.33 44.19 -44.98
C GLY A 603 -1.50 45.13 -44.69
N ALA A 604 -1.84 45.95 -45.69
CA ALA A 604 -2.94 46.90 -45.59
C ALA A 604 -4.26 46.19 -45.27
N GLY A 605 -4.83 46.49 -44.09
CA GLY A 605 -6.09 45.92 -43.61
C GLY A 605 -5.97 45.13 -42.30
N CYS A 606 -4.74 44.77 -41.89
CA CYS A 606 -4.44 44.25 -40.56
C CYS A 606 -4.10 45.39 -39.59
N ASP A 607 -4.81 45.48 -38.47
CA ASP A 607 -4.56 46.45 -37.39
C ASP A 607 -3.72 45.79 -36.29
N VAL A 608 -2.49 46.26 -36.08
CA VAL A 608 -1.60 45.75 -35.01
C VAL A 608 -1.62 46.71 -33.83
N ASP A 609 -2.18 46.25 -32.71
CA ASP A 609 -2.31 47.02 -31.48
C ASP A 609 -1.27 46.57 -30.46
N THR A 610 -0.34 47.47 -30.15
CA THR A 610 0.77 47.27 -29.23
C THR A 610 0.61 48.05 -27.92
N GLU A 611 -0.54 48.72 -27.67
CA GLU A 611 -0.71 49.61 -26.51
C GLU A 611 -0.52 48.89 -25.17
N GLY A 612 -0.80 47.58 -25.10
CA GLY A 612 -0.61 46.76 -23.91
C GLY A 612 0.70 45.96 -23.87
N PHE A 613 1.61 46.18 -24.82
CA PHE A 613 2.85 45.43 -24.96
C PHE A 613 4.05 46.25 -24.44
N ILE A 614 4.60 45.81 -23.31
CA ILE A 614 5.72 46.47 -22.64
C ILE A 614 7.01 46.04 -23.34
N THR A 615 7.54 46.90 -24.21
CA THR A 615 8.85 46.75 -24.87
C THR A 615 9.93 47.53 -24.14
N GLN A 616 11.21 47.28 -24.48
CA GLN A 616 12.32 48.09 -23.96
C GLN A 616 12.17 49.57 -24.36
N ASP A 617 11.71 49.83 -25.59
CA ASP A 617 11.42 51.19 -26.07
C ASP A 617 10.27 51.83 -25.29
N PHE A 618 9.21 51.05 -24.97
CA PHE A 618 8.12 51.53 -24.13
C PHE A 618 8.60 51.93 -22.73
N ILE A 619 9.52 51.17 -22.12
CA ILE A 619 10.11 51.53 -20.82
C ILE A 619 11.02 52.76 -20.97
N ALA A 620 11.82 52.85 -22.03
CA ALA A 620 12.69 54.00 -22.27
C ALA A 620 11.87 55.31 -22.42
N ASP A 621 10.78 55.25 -23.19
CA ASP A 621 9.86 56.36 -23.43
C ASP A 621 9.00 56.75 -22.23
N HIS A 622 9.00 55.97 -21.13
CA HIS A 622 8.23 56.29 -19.90
C HIS A 622 9.11 56.54 -18.67
N VAL A 623 10.43 56.25 -18.75
CA VAL A 623 11.36 56.40 -17.62
C VAL A 623 12.40 57.49 -17.88
N TRP A 624 12.70 57.82 -19.15
CA TRP A 624 13.85 58.66 -19.56
C TRP A 624 13.48 59.86 -20.44
N ASP A 625 12.24 60.32 -20.34
CA ASP A 625 11.67 61.41 -21.13
C ASP A 625 11.54 62.76 -20.37
N GLU A 626 12.29 62.93 -19.27
CA GLU A 626 12.66 64.27 -18.80
C GLU A 626 13.96 64.70 -19.51
N GLU A 627 13.89 65.79 -20.29
CA GLU A 627 15.02 66.34 -21.02
C GLU A 627 16.14 66.69 -20.02
N LEU A 628 17.38 66.24 -20.23
CA LEU A 628 18.52 66.50 -19.30
C LEU A 628 18.68 68.00 -18.97
N ALA A 629 18.21 68.87 -19.87
CA ALA A 629 18.14 70.32 -19.69
C ALA A 629 17.28 70.74 -18.48
N ASP A 630 16.22 70.00 -18.15
CA ASP A 630 15.29 70.31 -17.06
C ASP A 630 15.87 70.03 -15.67
N HIS A 631 16.88 69.17 -15.58
CA HIS A 631 17.58 68.86 -14.33
C HIS A 631 18.66 69.90 -13.96
N ALA A 632 19.11 70.71 -14.92
CA ALA A 632 20.07 71.79 -14.71
C ALA A 632 19.41 73.15 -14.44
N ILE A 633 18.07 73.21 -14.39
CA ILE A 633 17.33 74.44 -14.09
C ILE A 633 17.58 74.82 -12.63
N ALA A 634 18.08 76.04 -12.42
CA ALA A 634 18.28 76.60 -11.08
C ALA A 634 16.96 76.56 -10.28
N GLY A 635 16.98 75.88 -9.12
CA GLY A 635 15.80 75.67 -8.28
C GLY A 635 15.06 74.34 -8.50
N SER A 636 15.53 73.46 -9.38
CA SER A 636 15.01 72.10 -9.48
C SER A 636 15.41 71.27 -8.25
N TYR A 637 14.60 70.26 -7.91
CA TYR A 637 14.92 69.33 -6.81
C TYR A 637 16.24 68.59 -7.06
N GLY A 638 16.61 68.36 -8.33
CA GLY A 638 17.91 67.80 -8.73
C GLY A 638 19.10 68.73 -8.43
N SER A 639 18.93 70.05 -8.62
CA SER A 639 19.93 71.07 -8.27
C SER A 639 20.07 71.26 -6.75
N GLU A 640 19.00 71.12 -5.97
CA GLU A 640 19.02 71.29 -4.50
C GLU A 640 19.58 70.07 -3.77
N LEU A 641 19.39 68.84 -4.28
CA LEU A 641 19.90 67.63 -3.61
C LEU A 641 21.43 67.55 -3.64
N ALA A 642 22.04 68.02 -4.73
CA ALA A 642 23.50 68.05 -4.89
C ALA A 642 24.17 69.01 -3.90
N THR A 643 23.57 70.17 -3.60
CA THR A 643 24.14 71.15 -2.66
C THR A 643 23.94 70.77 -1.19
N LYS A 644 22.84 70.08 -0.85
CA LYS A 644 22.53 69.69 0.54
C LYS A 644 23.44 68.58 1.07
N ALA A 645 23.82 67.61 0.24
CA ALA A 645 24.73 66.53 0.63
C ALA A 645 26.17 67.04 0.84
N ASP A 646 26.60 68.00 0.03
CA ASP A 646 27.95 68.57 0.10
C ASP A 646 28.13 69.56 1.27
N LEU A 647 27.07 70.32 1.65
CA LEU A 647 27.12 71.21 2.81
C LEU A 647 27.11 70.49 4.17
N ALA A 648 26.43 69.36 4.30
CA ALA A 648 26.36 68.60 5.56
C ALA A 648 27.71 67.95 5.96
N ALA A 649 28.66 67.84 5.01
CA ALA A 649 29.96 67.23 5.21
C ALA A 649 31.07 68.22 5.62
N GLN A 650 30.86 69.54 5.57
CA GLN A 650 31.86 70.55 5.94
C GLN A 650 31.50 71.31 7.23
N VAL A 651 32.47 71.44 8.15
CA VAL A 651 32.36 72.31 9.32
C VAL A 651 32.46 73.76 8.84
N SER A 652 31.44 74.59 9.08
CA SER A 652 31.47 76.02 8.74
C SER A 652 32.74 76.70 9.28
N THR A 653 33.48 77.39 8.41
CA THR A 653 34.81 77.96 8.74
C THR A 653 34.78 79.43 9.12
N ASP A 654 33.74 80.17 8.71
CA ASP A 654 33.69 81.62 8.82
C ASP A 654 32.44 82.08 9.59
N GLN A 655 32.60 83.05 10.50
CA GLN A 655 31.54 83.62 11.32
C GLN A 655 31.42 85.13 11.05
N SER A 656 30.20 85.60 10.81
CA SER A 656 29.88 87.02 10.63
C SER A 656 28.96 87.50 11.76
N SER A 657 29.35 88.58 12.46
CA SER A 657 28.48 89.29 13.40
C SER A 657 27.58 90.31 12.69
N ALA A 658 26.56 90.82 13.39
CA ALA A 658 25.61 91.77 12.81
C ALA A 658 26.31 93.10 12.46
N ASP A 659 26.23 93.50 11.19
CA ASP A 659 26.77 94.77 10.69
C ASP A 659 25.89 95.96 11.11
N SER A 660 24.57 95.73 11.16
CA SER A 660 23.60 96.66 11.72
C SER A 660 22.44 95.94 12.39
N GLY A 661 21.78 96.61 13.34
CA GLY A 661 20.55 96.11 13.96
C GLY A 661 19.67 97.23 14.49
N VAL A 662 18.35 97.05 14.37
CA VAL A 662 17.33 98.03 14.75
C VAL A 662 16.21 97.33 15.51
N ALA A 663 15.82 97.88 16.67
CA ALA A 663 14.57 97.52 17.33
C ALA A 663 13.42 98.22 16.60
N ILE A 664 12.58 97.46 15.92
CA ILE A 664 11.40 97.95 15.19
C ILE A 664 10.27 98.22 16.18
N ASP A 665 9.99 97.22 17.03
CA ASP A 665 9.00 97.29 18.09
C ASP A 665 9.67 96.98 19.44
N GLY A 666 9.24 97.67 20.49
CA GLY A 666 9.87 97.65 21.81
C GLY A 666 10.84 98.81 22.04
N THR A 667 11.18 99.05 23.30
CA THR A 667 12.08 100.14 23.72
C THR A 667 13.44 99.58 24.11
N VAL A 668 14.51 100.05 23.46
CA VAL A 668 15.88 99.71 23.86
C VAL A 668 16.17 100.33 25.23
N ILE A 669 16.47 99.48 26.22
CA ILE A 669 16.73 99.90 27.60
C ILE A 669 18.23 100.09 27.84
N THR A 670 19.05 99.15 27.35
CA THR A 670 20.51 99.21 27.41
C THR A 670 21.15 98.57 26.17
N GLY A 671 22.39 98.97 25.87
CA GLY A 671 23.15 98.46 24.73
C GLY A 671 22.67 98.93 23.36
N THR A 672 23.33 98.43 22.31
CA THR A 672 22.94 98.56 20.89
C THR A 672 23.27 97.24 20.18
N TYR A 673 22.97 97.11 18.89
CA TYR A 673 23.35 95.89 18.14
C TYR A 673 24.86 95.59 18.21
N ALA A 674 25.71 96.63 18.35
CA ALA A 674 27.16 96.47 18.48
C ALA A 674 27.57 95.77 19.79
N SER A 675 26.70 95.78 20.80
CA SER A 675 26.88 94.98 22.03
C SER A 675 26.86 93.48 21.75
N MET A 676 26.31 93.04 20.61
CA MET A 676 26.26 91.64 20.20
C MET A 676 27.50 91.17 19.41
N ALA A 677 28.53 92.01 19.27
CA ALA A 677 29.69 91.70 18.42
C ALA A 677 30.64 90.66 19.03
N SER A 678 30.59 90.47 20.35
CA SER A 678 31.38 89.48 21.07
C SER A 678 30.72 89.16 22.41
N ARG A 679 30.81 87.90 22.84
CA ARG A 679 30.27 87.45 24.14
C ARG A 679 31.09 88.02 25.30
N ASP A 680 30.66 89.14 25.86
CA ASP A 680 31.38 89.86 26.93
C ASP A 680 30.51 90.21 28.14
N GLY A 681 29.22 89.86 28.10
CA GLY A 681 28.24 90.14 29.15
C GLY A 681 27.57 91.50 29.02
N THR A 682 27.79 92.23 27.93
CA THR A 682 27.10 93.47 27.58
C THR A 682 25.91 93.18 26.68
N TYR A 683 24.70 93.36 27.20
CA TYR A 683 23.48 93.01 26.45
C TYR A 683 22.96 94.16 25.59
N TRP A 684 22.50 93.83 24.40
CA TRP A 684 21.43 94.60 23.76
C TRP A 684 20.10 94.17 24.40
N GLN A 685 19.57 95.04 25.26
CA GLN A 685 18.33 94.81 25.98
C GLN A 685 17.17 95.60 25.36
N ILE A 686 16.13 94.89 24.94
CA ILE A 686 14.91 95.47 24.39
C ILE A 686 13.73 95.08 25.27
N GLN A 687 13.04 96.07 25.83
CA GLN A 687 11.80 95.87 26.58
C GLN A 687 10.61 95.88 25.62
N GLU A 688 9.66 94.99 25.87
CA GLU A 688 8.41 94.87 25.14
C GLU A 688 7.59 96.17 25.14
N ASP A 689 7.10 96.56 23.97
CA ASP A 689 6.07 97.58 23.83
C ASP A 689 4.68 96.99 24.17
N ALA A 690 3.85 97.76 24.85
CA ALA A 690 2.54 97.31 25.33
C ALA A 690 1.54 96.99 24.19
N VAL A 691 1.80 97.44 22.96
CA VAL A 691 0.91 97.34 21.81
C VAL A 691 1.51 96.46 20.72
N ASP A 692 2.79 96.65 20.40
CA ASP A 692 3.41 96.02 19.22
C ASP A 692 4.44 94.92 19.58
N GLY A 693 4.81 94.78 20.86
CA GLY A 693 5.69 93.71 21.35
C GLY A 693 7.18 94.01 21.24
N ILE A 694 7.96 92.99 20.86
CA ILE A 694 9.40 93.12 20.58
C ILE A 694 9.66 92.61 19.17
N VAL A 695 10.27 93.45 18.33
CA VAL A 695 10.79 93.05 17.03
C VAL A 695 12.16 93.68 16.85
N ALA A 696 13.16 92.87 16.58
CA ALA A 696 14.50 93.32 16.25
C ALA A 696 14.94 92.74 14.91
N ASP A 697 15.41 93.61 14.01
CA ASP A 697 15.98 93.24 12.72
C ASP A 697 17.49 93.40 12.78
N MET A 698 18.21 92.42 12.25
CA MET A 698 19.67 92.41 12.13
C MET A 698 20.06 92.12 10.68
N VAL A 699 21.13 92.77 10.24
CA VAL A 699 21.71 92.60 8.92
C VAL A 699 23.12 92.07 9.05
N PHE A 700 23.42 90.99 8.32
CA PHE A 700 24.74 90.35 8.23
C PHE A 700 25.19 90.37 6.77
N TYR A 701 26.51 90.34 6.55
CA TYR A 701 27.09 90.13 5.23
C TYR A 701 27.98 88.90 5.24
N LEU A 702 27.79 88.00 4.28
CA LEU A 702 28.68 86.85 4.10
C LEU A 702 29.97 87.28 3.38
N PRO A 703 31.11 86.62 3.62
CA PRO A 703 32.42 87.11 3.15
C PRO A 703 32.58 87.23 1.62
N SER A 704 31.95 86.36 0.83
CA SER A 704 31.95 86.42 -0.64
C SER A 704 30.73 85.75 -1.27
N ALA A 705 30.53 85.92 -2.58
CA ALA A 705 29.44 85.29 -3.35
C ALA A 705 29.46 83.75 -3.30
N ASP A 706 30.64 83.19 -3.05
CA ASP A 706 30.85 81.74 -2.99
C ASP A 706 30.50 81.15 -1.62
N HIS A 707 30.17 82.00 -0.64
CA HIS A 707 29.77 81.55 0.68
C HIS A 707 28.30 81.13 0.71
N ARG A 708 28.04 79.98 1.29
CA ARG A 708 26.71 79.47 1.64
C ARG A 708 26.51 79.59 3.15
N PRO A 709 25.30 79.95 3.60
CA PRO A 709 25.06 80.16 5.03
C PRO A 709 25.03 78.82 5.74
N GLY A 710 25.46 78.79 6.99
CA GLY A 710 25.42 77.63 7.86
C GLY A 710 24.35 77.81 8.92
N VAL A 711 24.75 78.34 10.07
CA VAL A 711 23.91 78.39 11.27
C VAL A 711 23.79 79.83 11.77
N VAL A 712 22.57 80.26 12.11
CA VAL A 712 22.35 81.47 12.91
C VAL A 712 22.42 81.08 14.38
N SER A 713 23.25 81.78 15.14
CA SER A 713 23.52 81.52 16.55
C SER A 713 23.27 82.78 17.38
N VAL A 714 22.45 82.67 18.42
CA VAL A 714 22.17 83.73 19.39
C VAL A 714 22.53 83.26 20.78
N PHE A 715 23.39 84.00 21.47
CA PHE A 715 23.61 83.85 22.90
C PHE A 715 22.88 84.96 23.66
N GLY A 716 21.95 84.56 24.52
CA GLY A 716 21.12 85.51 25.26
C GLY A 716 19.99 84.83 26.00
N ARG A 717 19.00 85.62 26.41
CA ARG A 717 17.78 85.14 27.06
C ARG A 717 16.58 86.02 26.77
N TYR A 718 15.40 85.47 27.01
CA TYR A 718 14.15 86.21 26.94
C TYR A 718 13.32 85.96 28.21
N THR A 719 12.95 87.05 28.90
CA THR A 719 12.23 86.99 30.18
C THR A 719 10.77 87.38 29.98
N GLY A 720 9.96 86.46 29.44
CA GLY A 720 8.49 86.57 29.33
C GLY A 720 7.71 85.53 30.15
N ASN A 721 6.49 85.83 30.59
CA ASN A 721 5.65 84.95 31.44
C ASN A 721 4.16 85.07 31.02
N PRO A 722 3.39 83.97 30.87
CA PRO A 722 3.75 82.55 31.02
C PRO A 722 4.60 81.97 29.90
N THR A 723 5.46 81.03 30.29
CA THR A 723 6.61 80.53 29.51
C THR A 723 6.23 79.86 28.19
N ALA A 724 5.03 79.29 28.11
CA ALA A 724 4.55 78.55 26.94
C ALA A 724 3.82 79.43 25.90
N THR A 725 3.52 80.70 26.20
CA THR A 725 2.76 81.58 25.28
C THR A 725 3.51 82.85 24.89
N HIS A 726 4.70 83.07 25.46
CA HIS A 726 5.56 84.21 25.18
C HIS A 726 6.96 83.71 24.86
N HIS A 727 7.39 83.84 23.63
CA HIS A 727 8.73 83.45 23.19
C HIS A 727 9.17 84.32 22.01
N ILE A 728 10.46 84.24 21.64
CA ILE A 728 10.96 84.92 20.44
C ILE A 728 11.09 83.90 19.32
N ASP A 729 10.45 84.18 18.21
CA ASP A 729 10.59 83.46 16.94
C ASP A 729 11.78 83.98 16.15
N LEU A 730 12.41 83.08 15.39
CA LEU A 730 13.45 83.40 14.43
C LEU A 730 12.86 83.45 13.03
N TRP A 731 13.03 84.58 12.36
CA TRP A 731 12.57 84.82 10.99
C TRP A 731 13.74 85.23 10.10
N ALA A 732 13.62 84.95 8.81
CA ALA A 732 14.57 85.37 7.79
C ALA A 732 13.87 86.00 6.59
N TRP A 733 14.52 86.96 5.94
CA TRP A 733 13.98 87.54 4.72
C TRP A 733 14.22 86.59 3.54
N ASN A 734 13.16 86.13 2.91
CA ASN A 734 13.20 85.35 1.68
C ASN A 734 13.22 86.32 0.49
N TYR A 735 14.35 86.40 -0.20
CA TYR A 735 14.54 87.37 -1.29
C TYR A 735 13.83 86.97 -2.57
N GLU A 736 13.57 85.68 -2.78
CA GLU A 736 12.82 85.18 -3.93
C GLU A 736 11.35 85.61 -3.86
N THR A 737 10.74 85.47 -2.68
CA THR A 737 9.33 85.85 -2.45
C THR A 737 9.17 87.30 -1.98
N SER A 738 10.27 87.97 -1.61
CA SER A 738 10.26 89.30 -0.98
C SER A 738 9.37 89.36 0.28
N THR A 739 9.41 88.31 1.11
CA THR A 739 8.64 88.21 2.36
C THR A 739 9.47 87.70 3.53
N TRP A 740 9.00 87.93 4.77
CA TRP A 740 9.59 87.30 5.96
C TRP A 740 9.08 85.87 6.10
N GLU A 741 10.00 84.94 6.28
CA GLU A 741 9.75 83.52 6.48
C GLU A 741 10.11 83.12 7.91
N LEU A 742 9.22 82.39 8.59
CA LEU A 742 9.47 81.84 9.92
C LEU A 742 10.44 80.66 9.77
N LEU A 743 11.61 80.75 10.40
CA LEU A 743 12.58 79.66 10.42
C LEU A 743 12.36 78.74 11.61
N PHE A 744 12.15 79.32 12.79
CA PHE A 744 12.01 78.55 14.01
C PHE A 744 11.08 79.25 14.99
N GLU A 745 10.02 78.55 15.39
CA GLU A 745 9.11 78.98 16.46
C GLU A 745 9.75 78.69 17.83
N GLU A 746 9.56 79.57 18.81
CA GLU A 746 10.15 79.40 20.16
C GLU A 746 11.69 79.34 20.17
N PHE A 747 12.34 80.13 19.30
CA PHE A 747 13.80 80.18 19.21
C PHE A 747 14.48 80.65 20.50
N LEU A 748 13.97 81.71 21.14
CA LEU A 748 14.27 82.01 22.55
C LEU A 748 13.03 81.73 23.40
N PRO A 749 13.01 80.63 24.17
CA PRO A 749 11.83 80.22 24.93
C PRO A 749 11.50 81.17 26.07
N GLY A 750 10.21 81.26 26.40
CA GLY A 750 9.69 82.06 27.50
C GLY A 750 10.15 81.61 28.88
N GLY A 751 10.22 82.55 29.83
CA GLY A 751 10.58 82.31 31.23
C GLY A 751 12.02 81.90 31.49
N ASN A 752 12.88 81.95 30.48
CA ASN A 752 14.29 81.67 30.67
C ASN A 752 14.98 82.89 31.32
N THR A 753 15.33 82.77 32.60
CA THR A 753 16.05 83.82 33.34
C THR A 753 17.57 83.66 33.27
N SER A 754 18.08 82.65 32.55
CA SER A 754 19.50 82.38 32.37
C SER A 754 19.90 82.44 30.90
N ASP A 755 21.11 82.90 30.62
CA ASP A 755 21.60 83.02 29.24
C ASP A 755 21.93 81.65 28.64
N GLY A 756 21.56 81.44 27.37
CA GLY A 756 21.79 80.21 26.62
C GLY A 756 22.15 80.50 25.16
N THR A 757 22.79 79.52 24.50
CA THR A 757 23.04 79.55 23.06
C THR A 757 21.90 78.86 22.34
N HIS A 758 21.30 79.55 21.37
CA HIS A 758 20.21 79.06 20.53
C HIS A 758 20.67 79.11 19.07
N GLN A 759 20.50 78.00 18.35
CA GLN A 759 21.04 77.82 17.01
C GLN A 759 19.99 77.25 16.06
N HIS A 760 20.02 77.70 14.81
CA HIS A 760 19.18 77.16 13.75
C HIS A 760 19.90 77.21 12.40
N GLU A 761 19.74 76.15 11.61
CA GLU A 761 20.26 76.08 10.24
C GLU A 761 19.54 77.09 9.34
N TYR A 762 20.25 77.63 8.36
CA TYR A 762 19.74 78.69 7.51
C TYR A 762 20.00 78.36 6.04
N TYR A 763 19.09 78.77 5.15
CA TYR A 763 19.07 78.32 3.75
C TYR A 763 19.49 79.40 2.76
N GLU A 764 19.90 78.99 1.55
CA GLU A 764 20.43 79.89 0.52
C GLU A 764 19.42 80.93 0.00
N ARG A 765 18.13 80.58 -0.07
CA ARG A 765 17.04 81.48 -0.54
C ARG A 765 16.89 82.77 0.26
N HIS A 766 17.53 82.85 1.42
CA HIS A 766 17.47 83.99 2.30
C HIS A 766 18.69 84.93 2.17
N ILE A 767 19.57 84.71 1.18
CA ILE A 767 20.71 85.59 0.87
C ILE A 767 20.38 86.50 -0.31
N ASP A 768 20.62 87.80 -0.16
CA ASP A 768 20.66 88.72 -1.30
C ASP A 768 22.01 88.62 -2.01
N ARG A 769 22.08 87.74 -3.01
CA ARG A 769 23.26 87.60 -3.88
C ARG A 769 23.61 88.88 -4.63
N THR A 770 22.65 89.79 -4.82
CA THR A 770 22.84 91.04 -5.56
C THR A 770 23.35 92.19 -4.68
N ASN A 771 23.11 92.12 -3.37
CA ASN A 771 23.50 93.14 -2.40
C ASN A 771 24.58 92.63 -1.43
N SER A 772 25.75 92.26 -1.97
CA SER A 772 26.93 91.84 -1.19
C SER A 772 26.69 90.63 -0.25
N ASN A 773 25.82 89.69 -0.64
CA ASN A 773 25.43 88.53 0.17
C ASN A 773 24.83 88.92 1.52
N GLN A 774 23.92 89.89 1.48
CA GLN A 774 23.20 90.37 2.65
C GLN A 774 22.25 89.30 3.18
N VAL A 775 22.30 89.06 4.48
CA VAL A 775 21.39 88.19 5.24
C VAL A 775 20.61 89.06 6.21
N ARG A 776 19.28 88.95 6.21
CA ARG A 776 18.40 89.68 7.14
C ARG A 776 17.70 88.69 8.06
N ILE A 777 17.93 88.86 9.35
CA ILE A 777 17.33 88.06 10.41
C ILE A 777 16.42 88.94 11.24
N ARG A 778 15.27 88.41 11.64
CA ARG A 778 14.33 89.06 12.54
C ARG A 778 14.06 88.18 13.73
N LEU A 779 14.17 88.77 14.91
CA LEU A 779 13.73 88.19 16.17
C LEU A 779 12.40 88.84 16.52
N ARG A 780 11.33 88.06 16.61
CA ARG A 780 9.97 88.58 16.80
C ARG A 780 9.32 87.91 18.00
N HIS A 781 8.79 88.72 18.91
CA HIS A 781 8.00 88.22 20.02
C HIS A 781 6.68 87.64 19.50
N HIS A 782 6.48 86.36 19.78
CA HIS A 782 5.24 85.63 19.59
C HIS A 782 4.36 85.74 20.83
N THR A 783 3.18 86.34 20.71
CA THR A 783 2.17 86.37 21.78
C THR A 783 0.76 86.63 21.24
N THR A 784 -0.24 86.30 22.06
CA THR A 784 -1.67 86.63 21.85
C THR A 784 -2.11 87.93 22.55
N THR A 785 -1.32 88.46 23.51
CA THR A 785 -1.56 89.77 24.17
C THR A 785 -0.24 90.37 24.69
N TYR A 786 0.04 91.64 24.41
CA TYR A 786 1.25 92.35 24.86
C TYR A 786 1.04 93.04 26.23
N ASN A 787 2.06 93.08 27.11
CA ASN A 787 1.87 93.64 28.47
C ASN A 787 3.04 94.49 29.05
N ALA A 788 3.99 94.94 28.21
CA ALA A 788 5.12 95.81 28.54
C ALA A 788 6.01 95.33 29.70
N SER A 789 5.98 94.04 30.02
CA SER A 789 6.72 93.47 31.15
C SER A 789 7.86 92.53 30.73
N HIS A 790 8.01 92.25 29.43
CA HIS A 790 9.02 91.32 28.93
C HIS A 790 10.28 92.02 28.43
N ASN A 791 11.41 91.32 28.48
CA ASN A 791 12.69 91.82 28.00
C ASN A 791 13.42 90.73 27.20
N MET A 792 13.97 91.11 26.06
CA MET A 792 14.93 90.31 25.29
C MET A 792 16.33 90.83 25.56
N TYR A 793 17.25 89.91 25.85
CA TYR A 793 18.66 90.19 26.14
C TYR A 793 19.53 89.40 25.17
N ILE A 794 20.34 90.08 24.36
CA ILE A 794 21.25 89.44 23.42
C ILE A 794 22.68 89.92 23.68
N ASP A 795 23.60 88.98 23.90
CA ASP A 795 25.04 89.21 24.17
C ASP A 795 25.91 88.78 22.98
N LEU A 796 25.47 87.80 22.18
CA LEU A 796 26.10 87.48 20.90
C LEU A 796 25.04 87.11 19.87
N MET A 797 25.20 87.60 18.64
CA MET A 797 24.48 87.07 17.50
C MET A 797 25.39 87.01 16.28
N GLU A 798 25.46 85.83 15.67
CA GLU A 798 26.33 85.54 14.54
C GLU A 798 25.66 84.62 13.52
N VAL A 799 26.07 84.72 12.26
CA VAL A 799 25.72 83.81 11.19
C VAL A 799 27.01 83.17 10.69
N THR A 800 27.06 81.85 10.70
CA THR A 800 28.20 81.11 10.15
C THR A 800 28.01 80.85 8.66
N SER A 801 29.09 80.68 7.90
CA SER A 801 29.04 80.33 6.48
C SER A 801 30.19 79.41 6.06
N VAL A 802 30.06 78.81 4.89
CA VAL A 802 31.06 77.93 4.27
C VAL A 802 31.30 78.35 2.83
N LYS A 803 32.56 78.43 2.41
CA LYS A 803 32.91 78.72 1.02
C LYS A 803 32.76 77.46 0.17
N VAL A 804 31.85 77.46 -0.79
CA VAL A 804 31.70 76.34 -1.73
C VAL A 804 32.71 76.49 -2.86
N VAL A 805 33.51 75.44 -3.08
CA VAL A 805 34.40 75.31 -4.24
C VAL A 805 33.65 74.53 -5.32
N THR A 806 33.34 75.18 -6.45
CA THR A 806 32.60 74.53 -7.54
C THR A 806 33.46 73.53 -8.30
N ALA A 807 32.82 72.57 -8.98
CA ALA A 807 33.52 71.64 -9.87
C ALA A 807 34.30 72.38 -10.97
N ASP A 808 33.79 73.51 -11.46
CA ASP A 808 34.51 74.38 -12.40
C ASP A 808 35.77 75.00 -11.76
N ALA A 809 35.71 75.44 -10.50
CA ALA A 809 36.88 75.93 -9.78
C ALA A 809 37.92 74.82 -9.54
N VAL A 810 37.49 73.57 -9.38
CA VAL A 810 38.38 72.40 -9.31
C VAL A 810 38.93 72.06 -10.71
N ALA A 811 38.10 72.11 -11.75
CA ALA A 811 38.50 71.82 -13.12
C ALA A 811 39.51 72.85 -13.61
N ASP A 812 39.26 74.14 -13.41
CA ASP A 812 40.22 75.22 -13.73
C ASP A 812 41.54 75.03 -12.98
N ALA A 813 41.49 74.60 -11.72
CA ALA A 813 42.69 74.28 -10.94
C ALA A 813 43.44 73.04 -11.48
N VAL A 814 42.71 72.01 -11.93
CA VAL A 814 43.28 70.78 -12.51
C VAL A 814 43.84 71.03 -13.91
N TRP A 815 43.17 71.84 -14.74
CA TRP A 815 43.62 72.21 -16.09
C TRP A 815 44.79 73.21 -16.07
N ALA A 816 44.95 73.97 -14.99
CA ALA A 816 46.13 74.79 -14.74
C ALA A 816 47.33 73.99 -14.19
N ASP A 817 47.14 72.71 -13.84
CA ASP A 817 48.19 71.86 -13.26
C ASP A 817 48.86 70.97 -14.33
N ASP A 818 50.11 71.31 -14.65
CA ASP A 818 50.93 70.58 -15.62
C ASP A 818 51.17 69.10 -15.26
N VAL A 819 51.05 68.71 -13.99
CA VAL A 819 51.21 67.32 -13.53
C VAL A 819 49.94 66.53 -13.77
N ALA A 820 48.77 67.13 -13.57
CA ALA A 820 47.48 66.50 -13.83
C ALA A 820 47.27 66.21 -15.33
N LEU A 821 47.68 67.14 -16.21
CA LEU A 821 47.68 66.95 -17.67
C LEU A 821 48.54 65.76 -18.13
N ARG A 822 49.65 65.49 -17.44
CA ARG A 822 50.54 64.34 -17.71
C ARG A 822 49.92 63.02 -17.25
N MET A 823 49.23 63.00 -16.11
CA MET A 823 48.56 61.80 -15.61
C MET A 823 47.38 61.37 -16.47
N LEU A 824 46.68 62.33 -17.09
CA LEU A 824 45.53 62.07 -17.98
C LEU A 824 45.95 61.63 -19.40
N GLY A 825 47.24 61.51 -19.70
CA GLY A 825 47.73 61.03 -21.00
C GLY A 825 47.53 62.01 -22.17
N LEU A 826 47.09 63.24 -21.88
CA LEU A 826 46.94 64.33 -22.85
C LEU A 826 48.29 65.02 -23.16
N MET A 827 49.36 64.56 -22.51
CA MET A 827 50.76 64.88 -22.81
C MET A 827 51.58 63.58 -22.70
N GLN A 828 52.03 63.00 -23.82
CA GLN A 828 53.01 61.89 -23.82
C GLN A 828 54.28 62.26 -24.58
N GLU A 829 55.40 61.87 -23.97
CA GLU A 829 56.76 62.35 -24.18
C GLU A 829 57.24 62.13 -25.62
N ASN A 830 57.58 63.23 -26.31
CA ASN A 830 58.21 63.33 -27.63
C ASN A 830 57.32 63.48 -28.86
N HIS A 831 56.01 63.76 -28.75
CA HIS A 831 55.25 64.26 -29.90
C HIS A 831 54.19 65.31 -29.57
N HIS A 832 53.91 66.20 -30.51
CA HIS A 832 52.92 67.27 -30.41
C HIS A 832 52.08 67.30 -31.68
N MET A 833 50.75 67.27 -31.54
CA MET A 833 49.84 67.52 -32.65
C MET A 833 49.39 68.98 -32.61
N ASP A 834 49.65 69.72 -33.67
CA ASP A 834 49.28 71.12 -33.82
C ASP A 834 48.64 71.40 -35.19
N GLN A 835 48.18 72.64 -35.38
CA GLN A 835 47.52 73.06 -36.63
C GLN A 835 46.33 72.16 -37.03
N THR A 836 45.51 71.77 -36.05
CA THR A 836 44.31 70.98 -36.30
C THR A 836 43.25 71.83 -37.02
N VAL A 837 42.67 71.26 -38.08
CA VAL A 837 41.57 71.84 -38.87
C VAL A 837 40.42 70.85 -38.83
N TYR A 838 39.22 71.38 -38.60
CA TYR A 838 37.99 70.59 -38.49
C TYR A 838 36.94 71.07 -39.50
N GLN A 839 36.10 70.15 -39.93
CA GLN A 839 34.77 70.46 -40.47
C GLN A 839 33.70 70.12 -39.42
N THR A 840 32.48 70.62 -39.59
CA THR A 840 31.37 70.36 -38.67
C THR A 840 30.23 69.71 -39.44
N TYR A 841 29.78 68.55 -38.95
CA TYR A 841 28.61 67.81 -39.46
C TYR A 841 27.76 67.40 -38.25
N ASN A 842 26.47 67.74 -38.24
CA ASN A 842 25.55 67.54 -37.10
C ASN A 842 26.15 67.92 -35.73
N GLU A 843 26.73 69.12 -35.64
CA GLU A 843 27.39 69.66 -34.42
C GLU A 843 28.66 68.91 -33.96
N ILE A 844 29.06 67.84 -34.65
CA ILE A 844 30.28 67.08 -34.37
C ILE A 844 31.45 67.67 -35.17
N LYS A 845 32.57 67.96 -34.49
CA LYS A 845 33.81 68.41 -35.14
C LYS A 845 34.63 67.22 -35.66
N GLN A 846 34.72 67.11 -36.98
CA GLN A 846 35.51 66.09 -37.67
C GLN A 846 36.84 66.68 -38.11
N MET A 847 37.96 66.11 -37.67
CA MET A 847 39.28 66.60 -38.07
C MET A 847 39.53 66.30 -39.55
N THR A 848 39.86 67.30 -40.35
CA THR A 848 40.20 67.15 -41.78
C THR A 848 41.69 67.22 -42.01
N SER A 849 42.45 67.94 -41.17
CA SER A 849 43.91 67.88 -41.18
C SER A 849 44.53 68.24 -39.84
N ALA A 850 45.74 67.75 -39.60
CA ALA A 850 46.58 68.13 -38.47
C ALA A 850 48.06 67.87 -38.78
N ARG A 851 48.95 68.53 -38.05
CA ARG A 851 50.38 68.27 -38.11
C ARG A 851 50.84 67.59 -36.84
N ILE A 852 51.54 66.46 -36.96
CA ILE A 852 52.18 65.76 -35.83
C ILE A 852 53.68 65.96 -35.92
N ARG A 853 54.28 66.53 -34.88
CA ARG A 853 55.72 66.70 -34.75
C ARG A 853 56.26 65.73 -33.71
N LEU A 854 57.34 65.02 -34.05
CA LEU A 854 58.12 64.18 -33.13
C LEU A 854 59.37 64.94 -32.70
N TYR A 855 59.75 64.84 -31.42
CA TYR A 855 60.86 65.55 -30.82
C TYR A 855 61.92 64.58 -30.29
N SER A 856 63.21 64.94 -30.33
CA SER A 856 64.26 64.15 -29.67
C SER A 856 64.40 64.44 -28.18
N ASP A 857 63.74 65.49 -27.69
CA ASP A 857 63.83 65.96 -26.32
C ASP A 857 62.46 66.45 -25.82
N ALA A 858 62.03 65.93 -24.68
CA ALA A 858 60.73 66.20 -24.07
C ALA A 858 60.54 67.68 -23.73
N VAL A 859 61.61 68.42 -23.35
CA VAL A 859 61.49 69.87 -23.05
C VAL A 859 61.24 70.72 -24.30
N SER A 860 61.34 70.15 -25.50
CA SER A 860 61.16 70.88 -26.76
C SER A 860 59.78 70.68 -27.40
N VAL A 861 58.95 69.80 -26.86
CA VAL A 861 57.59 69.51 -27.36
C VAL A 861 56.76 70.80 -27.43
N GLY A 862 56.13 71.08 -28.57
CA GLY A 862 55.37 72.32 -28.81
C GLY A 862 56.21 73.49 -29.35
N THR A 863 57.54 73.38 -29.36
CA THR A 863 58.45 74.37 -29.97
C THR A 863 58.90 73.93 -31.36
N ASP A 864 59.73 74.75 -32.03
CA ASP A 864 60.39 74.38 -33.29
C ASP A 864 61.78 73.73 -33.07
N SER A 865 62.23 73.59 -31.82
CA SER A 865 63.52 72.98 -31.49
C SER A 865 63.43 71.46 -31.39
N ASN A 866 64.52 70.75 -31.70
CA ASN A 866 64.65 69.29 -31.53
C ASN A 866 63.57 68.44 -32.23
N VAL A 867 62.90 68.96 -33.26
CA VAL A 867 61.96 68.19 -34.08
C VAL A 867 62.74 67.18 -34.94
N ILE A 868 62.46 65.88 -34.79
CA ILE A 868 63.10 64.79 -35.55
C ILE A 868 62.26 64.33 -36.75
N ALA A 869 60.95 64.57 -36.72
CA ALA A 869 60.07 64.29 -37.84
C ALA A 869 58.80 65.12 -37.74
N THR A 870 58.25 65.50 -38.89
CA THR A 870 56.94 66.12 -39.01
C THR A 870 56.09 65.26 -39.91
N TYR A 871 54.83 65.05 -39.55
CA TYR A 871 53.85 64.33 -40.34
C TYR A 871 52.64 65.23 -40.54
N LEU A 872 52.11 65.25 -41.75
CA LEU A 872 50.81 65.83 -42.05
C LEU A 872 49.79 64.69 -42.08
N VAL A 873 48.77 64.80 -41.25
CA VAL A 873 47.60 63.93 -41.23
C VAL A 873 46.50 64.66 -41.98
N THR A 874 45.86 63.99 -42.92
CA THR A 874 44.66 64.47 -43.62
C THR A 874 43.63 63.37 -43.65
N SER A 875 42.36 63.73 -43.51
CA SER A 875 41.22 62.81 -43.50
C SER A 875 40.09 63.37 -44.34
N THR A 876 39.38 62.48 -45.02
CA THR A 876 38.13 62.77 -45.73
C THR A 876 36.98 62.03 -45.08
N TRP A 877 35.81 62.66 -45.07
CA TRP A 877 34.62 62.15 -44.40
C TRP A 877 33.42 62.29 -45.33
N THR A 878 32.51 61.33 -45.25
CA THR A 878 31.16 61.38 -45.82
C THR A 878 30.19 61.24 -44.65
N ASP A 879 29.34 62.25 -44.45
CA ASP A 879 28.48 62.36 -43.28
C ASP A 879 29.29 62.25 -41.98
N ASP A 880 29.00 61.28 -41.10
CA ASP A 880 29.69 61.03 -39.83
C ASP A 880 30.76 59.94 -39.89
N GLU A 881 30.95 59.29 -41.05
CA GLU A 881 31.95 58.24 -41.26
C GLU A 881 33.23 58.76 -41.93
N MET A 882 34.39 58.33 -41.41
CA MET A 882 35.70 58.67 -41.99
C MET A 882 36.00 57.74 -43.17
N ASP A 883 36.02 58.28 -44.38
CA ASP A 883 36.27 57.51 -45.60
C ASP A 883 37.75 57.09 -45.74
N ASP A 884 38.67 58.02 -45.47
CA ASP A 884 40.10 57.80 -45.64
C ASP A 884 40.91 58.64 -44.64
N ILE A 885 42.07 58.10 -44.23
CA ILE A 885 43.06 58.81 -43.44
C ILE A 885 44.45 58.58 -44.03
N LYS A 886 45.14 59.68 -44.28
CA LYS A 886 46.46 59.68 -44.87
C LYS A 886 47.45 60.40 -43.97
N ILE A 887 48.52 59.71 -43.61
CA ILE A 887 49.65 60.27 -42.85
C ILE A 887 50.86 60.34 -43.76
N VAL A 888 51.33 61.55 -44.04
CA VAL A 888 52.49 61.80 -44.91
C VAL A 888 53.59 62.46 -44.10
N LYS A 889 54.76 61.83 -44.02
CA LYS A 889 55.95 62.47 -43.47
C LYS A 889 56.32 63.67 -44.35
N GLN A 890 56.37 64.85 -43.74
CA GLN A 890 56.74 66.11 -44.38
C GLN A 890 58.26 66.25 -44.49
#